data_AF-A0A9D6FAT3-F1
#
_entry.id   AF-A0A9D6FAT3-F1
#
_cell.length_a   1.000
_cell.length_b   1.000
_cell.length_c   1.000
_cell.angle_alpha   90.00
_cell.angle_beta   90.00
_cell.angle_gamma   90.00
#
_symmetry.space_group_name_H-M   'P 1'
#
loop_
_entity.id
_entity.type
_entity.pdbx_description
1 polymer ?
#
loop_
_entity_poly.entity_id
_entity_poly.type
_entity_poly.pdbx_seq_one_letter_code
_entity_poly.pdbx_strand_id
1 'polypeptide(L)'
;MNFAVRALLIAWILGGWGLRAQSTDEILEELPVKLKLPPGLDQTLPLNKTQSFFGDVLHAVDCTEDDDLPYGTCGNQLFGGLVMTDSHLNGSIRIRFYEPINNIAHFEVIHGTLHGDDGVLVAPQGYELPVLDPQVVDAPLFLSNGDLNLKTGGVTNLEYFVLLRNSAIDILLDANPKIDRPVVAFPGIRGSVWARFEQRPDGLLDFTFRGSTFLALGKDAIGDIIRFPMPFCNPLHCASIPARGTSLHPHLYLSTKEPEGLPCAPNCPEIPTNTIREFTVFTQATSFGDDFDLHIPQLGGPATGRSHLLGRLQIQFGPRTGDTVPFVINALVPEGLIAQPPEGPFGPGFVPNLIGQNEILKFPLLSYNLTEVALVDEPFDIIHGAVNLNTGRVIGEMPYPSFFAQNLATALFEQNDGRIEPIAFPVRALQPLPGEPETNYALFEKGVNGQLVFRFSGQHKRSFFTFRFPSPDLIKANSFLANSPFSTLDLFLRIQAVQTVDTPRVRLTGGASNVTSSLGDRFSYSFSFPCNPSGESFSFQYTNFNSGKSGGTFTMNRLAALKCINSRTSTLPPGDYDTVSFSGFGTWSKDDPDDEPRFVTGQISVSPDAPYVGVIVFQKPDEDDDVVLSSANTKPAEKPVP
;
A
#
# COMPACT_ATOMS: atom_id res chain seq x y z
N MET A 1 -26.94 -1.77 39.64
CA MET A 1 -26.87 -1.43 38.21
C MET A 1 -25.60 -0.64 37.84
N ASN A 2 -24.48 -0.87 38.55
CA ASN A 2 -23.20 -0.13 38.39
C ASN A 2 -21.98 -1.07 38.21
N PHE A 3 -22.24 -2.38 38.02
CA PHE A 3 -21.21 -3.42 37.89
C PHE A 3 -21.14 -4.04 36.49
N ALA A 4 -22.22 -3.98 35.69
CA ALA A 4 -22.24 -4.51 34.32
C ALA A 4 -21.51 -3.60 33.31
N VAL A 5 -21.44 -2.28 33.56
CA VAL A 5 -20.79 -1.32 32.65
C VAL A 5 -19.26 -1.37 32.76
N ARG A 6 -18.70 -1.75 33.91
CA ARG A 6 -17.25 -1.99 34.04
C ARG A 6 -16.78 -3.29 33.38
N ALA A 7 -17.67 -4.27 33.23
CA ALA A 7 -17.33 -5.54 32.58
C ALA A 7 -17.23 -5.41 31.05
N LEU A 8 -17.93 -4.46 30.42
CA LEU A 8 -17.87 -4.24 28.97
C LEU A 8 -16.63 -3.45 28.51
N LEU A 9 -16.18 -2.47 29.30
CA LEU A 9 -14.88 -1.83 29.05
C LEU A 9 -13.70 -2.81 29.26
N ILE A 10 -13.83 -3.71 30.24
CA ILE A 10 -12.82 -4.75 30.49
C ILE A 10 -12.92 -5.87 29.44
N ALA A 11 -14.09 -6.19 28.88
CA ALA A 11 -14.20 -7.17 27.79
C ALA A 11 -13.62 -6.65 26.46
N TRP A 12 -13.63 -5.34 26.21
CA TRP A 12 -12.88 -4.75 25.09
C TRP A 12 -11.36 -4.74 25.35
N ILE A 13 -10.94 -4.53 26.61
CA ILE A 13 -9.53 -4.61 27.02
C ILE A 13 -9.01 -6.06 27.15
N LEU A 14 -9.89 -7.05 27.37
CA LEU A 14 -9.53 -8.47 27.58
C LEU A 14 -9.85 -9.38 26.38
N GLY A 15 -10.74 -8.98 25.46
CA GLY A 15 -10.93 -9.63 24.16
C GLY A 15 -9.80 -9.34 23.17
N GLY A 16 -9.02 -8.28 23.41
CA GLY A 16 -7.82 -7.92 22.66
C GLY A 16 -6.55 -8.65 23.10
N TRP A 17 -6.63 -9.66 23.98
CA TRP A 17 -5.44 -10.42 24.43
C TRP A 17 -4.88 -11.39 23.38
N GLY A 18 -5.45 -11.39 22.16
CA GLY A 18 -4.88 -11.98 20.96
C GLY A 18 -4.60 -10.98 19.82
N LEU A 19 -4.66 -9.66 20.09
CA LEU A 19 -4.49 -8.59 19.09
C LEU A 19 -3.67 -7.42 19.68
N ARG A 20 -2.62 -7.71 20.44
CA ARG A 20 -1.56 -6.71 20.63
C ARG A 20 -0.64 -6.85 19.44
N ALA A 21 -0.50 -5.79 18.64
CA ALA A 21 0.55 -5.73 17.62
C ALA A 21 1.87 -6.20 18.24
N GLN A 22 2.41 -7.32 17.78
CA GLN A 22 3.75 -7.72 18.17
C GLN A 22 4.70 -6.61 17.73
N SER A 23 5.59 -6.17 18.63
CA SER A 23 6.68 -5.26 18.27
C SER A 23 7.37 -5.83 17.03
N THR A 24 7.42 -5.05 15.96
CA THR A 24 7.92 -5.50 14.66
C THR A 24 9.27 -6.22 14.82
N ASP A 25 9.31 -7.51 14.45
CA ASP A 25 10.54 -8.31 14.22
C ASP A 25 11.35 -7.76 13.03
N GLU A 26 11.27 -6.45 12.79
CA GLU A 26 11.96 -5.78 11.71
C GLU A 26 13.45 -5.72 12.02
N ILE A 27 14.24 -6.11 11.02
CA ILE A 27 15.69 -6.08 11.08
C ILE A 27 16.15 -4.83 10.34
N LEU A 28 16.55 -3.83 11.10
CA LEU A 28 17.19 -2.63 10.57
C LEU A 28 18.70 -2.85 10.46
N GLU A 29 19.31 -2.27 9.43
CA GLU A 29 20.76 -2.33 9.24
C GLU A 29 21.49 -1.52 10.32
N GLU A 30 22.69 -1.97 10.71
CA GLU A 30 23.51 -1.20 11.64
C GLU A 30 24.11 0.03 10.94
N LEU A 31 24.01 1.18 11.61
CA LEU A 31 24.63 2.42 11.17
C LEU A 31 26.16 2.27 11.15
N PRO A 32 26.87 2.93 10.21
CA PRO A 32 28.33 2.93 10.18
C PRO A 32 28.95 3.40 11.50
N VAL A 33 28.27 4.30 12.19
CA VAL A 33 28.63 4.80 13.52
C VAL A 33 27.38 4.81 14.38
N LYS A 34 27.48 4.22 15.58
CA LYS A 34 26.39 4.24 16.56
C LYS A 34 26.02 5.67 16.95
N LEU A 35 24.72 5.90 17.15
CA LEU A 35 24.19 7.15 17.67
C LEU A 35 24.73 7.42 19.08
N LYS A 36 24.92 8.71 19.37
CA LYS A 36 25.23 9.21 20.71
C LYS A 36 24.04 9.97 21.25
N LEU A 37 23.61 9.63 22.45
CA LEU A 37 22.54 10.36 23.14
C LEU A 37 22.96 11.80 23.42
N PRO A 38 22.02 12.76 23.42
CA PRO A 38 22.31 14.16 23.69
C PRO A 38 22.85 14.35 25.13
N PRO A 39 23.70 15.37 25.36
CA PRO A 39 24.16 15.70 26.70
C PRO A 39 22.99 15.96 27.65
N GLY A 40 23.01 15.35 28.84
CA GLY A 40 21.92 15.49 29.82
C GLY A 40 20.67 14.66 29.54
N LEU A 41 20.70 13.79 28.51
CA LEU A 41 19.61 12.89 28.14
C LEU A 41 18.27 13.58 27.88
N ASP A 42 18.31 14.84 27.44
CA ASP A 42 17.13 15.64 27.16
C ASP A 42 17.46 16.57 25.99
N GLN A 43 16.53 16.70 25.06
CA GLN A 43 16.65 17.65 23.95
C GLN A 43 15.29 18.22 23.60
N THR A 44 15.27 19.46 23.14
CA THR A 44 14.09 20.09 22.55
C THR A 44 14.47 20.56 21.16
N LEU A 45 13.73 20.10 20.15
CA LEU A 45 14.00 20.41 18.76
C LEU A 45 12.76 21.02 18.10
N PRO A 46 12.94 22.06 17.27
CA PRO A 46 11.84 22.59 16.47
C PRO A 46 11.43 21.57 15.41
N LEU A 47 10.14 21.50 15.14
CA LEU A 47 9.65 20.74 13.98
C LEU A 47 9.98 21.50 12.70
N ASN A 48 10.32 20.74 11.65
CA ASN A 48 10.33 21.29 10.31
C ASN A 48 8.88 21.35 9.81
N LYS A 49 8.38 22.56 9.58
CA LYS A 49 6.99 22.79 9.21
C LYS A 49 6.61 22.10 7.90
N THR A 50 7.47 22.13 6.90
CA THR A 50 7.21 21.54 5.58
C THR A 50 7.17 20.01 5.64
N GLN A 51 7.94 19.40 6.54
CA GLN A 51 7.96 17.96 6.71
C GLN A 51 6.88 17.49 7.68
N SER A 52 6.47 18.29 8.67
CA SER A 52 5.57 17.86 9.74
C SER A 52 4.12 18.21 9.45
N PHE A 53 3.22 17.24 9.48
CA PHE A 53 1.80 17.45 9.26
C PHE A 53 0.97 16.44 10.03
N PHE A 54 -0.27 16.81 10.34
CA PHE A 54 -1.31 15.84 10.67
C PHE A 54 -2.47 16.02 9.73
N GLY A 55 -3.23 14.95 9.56
CA GLY A 55 -4.40 14.96 8.73
C GLY A 55 -5.36 13.85 9.09
N ASP A 56 -6.41 13.80 8.31
CA ASP A 56 -7.37 12.71 8.36
C ASP A 56 -7.87 12.44 6.94
N VAL A 57 -8.21 11.19 6.71
CA VAL A 57 -8.86 10.70 5.52
C VAL A 57 -10.11 9.97 5.97
N LEU A 58 -11.28 10.53 5.66
CA LEU A 58 -12.55 10.01 6.13
C LEU A 58 -13.21 9.23 4.99
N HIS A 59 -13.60 8.00 5.30
CA HIS A 59 -14.44 7.20 4.44
C HIS A 59 -15.90 7.50 4.77
N ALA A 60 -16.46 8.54 4.14
CA ALA A 60 -17.84 8.95 4.34
C ALA A 60 -18.79 8.05 3.53
N VAL A 61 -19.45 7.11 4.20
CA VAL A 61 -20.35 6.10 3.61
C VAL A 61 -21.62 5.95 4.43
N ASP A 62 -22.67 5.38 3.83
CA ASP A 62 -23.87 4.93 4.53
C ASP A 62 -24.17 3.46 4.15
N CYS A 63 -23.47 2.54 4.79
CA CYS A 63 -23.61 1.11 4.52
C CYS A 63 -24.97 0.57 4.98
N THR A 64 -25.49 -0.42 4.26
CA THR A 64 -26.77 -1.07 4.55
C THR A 64 -26.62 -2.50 5.06
N GLU A 65 -25.56 -3.19 4.66
CA GLU A 65 -25.30 -4.59 5.03
C GLU A 65 -24.62 -4.68 6.39
N ASP A 66 -25.11 -5.59 7.24
CA ASP A 66 -24.62 -5.72 8.62
C ASP A 66 -23.14 -6.15 8.69
N ASP A 67 -22.62 -6.82 7.64
CA ASP A 67 -21.20 -7.23 7.57
C ASP A 67 -20.26 -6.07 7.24
N ASP A 68 -20.73 -5.06 6.51
CA ASP A 68 -19.94 -3.87 6.14
C ASP A 68 -19.96 -2.80 7.25
N LEU A 69 -21.06 -2.72 7.98
CA LEU A 69 -21.32 -1.67 8.98
C LEU A 69 -20.23 -1.48 10.05
N PRO A 70 -19.57 -2.53 10.59
CA PRO A 70 -18.55 -2.35 11.61
C PRO A 70 -17.30 -1.63 11.11
N TYR A 71 -17.02 -1.71 9.80
CA TYR A 71 -15.76 -1.26 9.22
C TYR A 71 -15.90 -0.25 8.08
N GLY A 72 -17.11 -0.03 7.57
CA GLY A 72 -17.33 0.86 6.45
C GLY A 72 -16.83 0.32 5.12
N THR A 73 -16.85 -0.99 4.89
CA THR A 73 -16.27 -1.62 3.69
C THR A 73 -17.16 -1.52 2.44
N CYS A 74 -18.34 -0.92 2.54
CA CYS A 74 -19.22 -0.73 1.40
C CYS A 74 -18.63 0.30 0.42
N GLY A 75 -18.79 0.06 -0.89
CA GLY A 75 -18.08 0.84 -1.92
C GLY A 75 -18.67 2.22 -2.25
N ASN A 76 -19.86 2.58 -1.77
CA ASN A 76 -20.54 3.82 -2.20
C ASN A 76 -20.16 5.02 -1.31
N GLN A 77 -19.18 5.80 -1.75
CA GLN A 77 -18.73 7.02 -1.08
C GLN A 77 -19.66 8.21 -1.35
N LEU A 78 -20.11 8.88 -0.29
CA LEU A 78 -21.13 9.93 -0.35
C LEU A 78 -20.73 11.15 -1.21
N PHE A 79 -19.44 11.41 -1.35
CA PHE A 79 -18.90 12.59 -2.04
C PHE A 79 -17.93 12.23 -3.18
N GLY A 80 -18.10 11.03 -3.76
CA GLY A 80 -17.35 10.54 -4.92
C GLY A 80 -15.85 10.34 -4.71
N GLY A 81 -15.42 10.27 -3.46
CA GLY A 81 -14.03 10.12 -3.03
C GLY A 81 -13.97 10.13 -1.50
N LEU A 82 -12.78 9.88 -0.96
CA LEU A 82 -12.46 10.08 0.44
C LEU A 82 -12.52 11.57 0.78
N VAL A 83 -12.83 11.92 2.03
CA VAL A 83 -12.79 13.31 2.48
C VAL A 83 -11.46 13.55 3.18
N MET A 84 -10.63 14.45 2.67
CA MET A 84 -9.21 14.55 3.06
C MET A 84 -8.81 15.95 3.51
N THR A 85 -7.93 16.01 4.50
CA THR A 85 -7.25 17.24 4.93
C THR A 85 -5.87 16.92 5.46
N ASP A 86 -4.89 17.78 5.16
CA ASP A 86 -3.57 17.80 5.79
C ASP A 86 -3.26 19.22 6.27
N SER A 87 -2.74 19.33 7.49
CA SER A 87 -2.37 20.58 8.12
C SER A 87 -0.91 20.51 8.57
N HIS A 88 -0.09 21.44 8.07
CA HIS A 88 1.33 21.54 8.42
C HIS A 88 1.51 22.03 9.85
N LEU A 89 2.37 21.35 10.60
CA LEU A 89 2.57 21.57 12.03
C LEU A 89 3.79 22.44 12.32
N ASN A 90 3.62 23.39 13.22
CA ASN A 90 4.69 24.19 13.80
C ASN A 90 4.74 23.99 15.32
N GLY A 91 5.93 24.11 15.89
CA GLY A 91 6.18 23.96 17.31
C GLY A 91 7.52 23.30 17.58
N SER A 92 7.67 22.71 18.76
CA SER A 92 8.86 21.97 19.15
C SER A 92 8.45 20.77 19.96
N ILE A 93 9.19 19.68 19.80
CA ILE A 93 9.04 18.48 20.62
C ILE A 93 10.21 18.38 21.59
N ARG A 94 9.92 17.92 22.81
CA ARG A 94 10.94 17.57 23.80
C ARG A 94 11.03 16.06 23.89
N ILE A 95 12.25 15.55 23.80
CA ILE A 95 12.54 14.12 23.90
C ILE A 95 13.46 13.91 25.09
N ARG A 96 13.01 13.09 26.04
CA ARG A 96 13.81 12.65 27.19
C ARG A 96 14.27 11.23 26.96
N PHE A 97 15.55 10.99 27.12
CA PHE A 97 16.16 9.67 27.04
C PHE A 97 16.49 9.15 28.45
N TYR A 98 16.60 7.83 28.54
CA TYR A 98 17.10 7.13 29.71
C TYR A 98 18.42 6.46 29.38
N GLU A 99 19.23 6.20 30.42
CA GLU A 99 20.54 5.57 30.26
C GLU A 99 20.43 4.24 29.49
N PRO A 100 21.24 4.01 28.44
CA PRO A 100 21.08 2.87 27.58
C PRO A 100 21.56 1.58 28.24
N ILE A 101 20.82 0.49 28.02
CA ILE A 101 21.22 -0.87 28.38
C ILE A 101 21.41 -1.65 27.07
N ASN A 102 22.59 -2.23 26.86
CA ASN A 102 22.92 -2.98 25.63
C ASN A 102 22.69 -2.19 24.32
N ASN A 103 22.97 -0.88 24.33
CA ASN A 103 22.71 0.06 23.22
C ASN A 103 21.22 0.35 22.95
N ILE A 104 20.32 -0.04 23.84
CA ILE A 104 18.89 0.33 23.77
C ILE A 104 18.63 1.41 24.80
N ALA A 105 18.12 2.56 24.37
CA ALA A 105 17.75 3.69 25.21
C ALA A 105 16.23 3.88 25.18
N HIS A 106 15.57 3.77 26.33
CA HIS A 106 14.17 4.17 26.44
C HIS A 106 14.04 5.69 26.25
N PHE A 107 12.97 6.17 25.63
CA PHE A 107 12.69 7.59 25.50
C PHE A 107 11.21 7.93 25.64
N GLU A 108 10.94 9.18 26.00
CA GLU A 108 9.62 9.80 26.10
C GLU A 108 9.56 11.03 25.19
N VAL A 109 8.42 11.24 24.53
CA VAL A 109 8.15 12.40 23.67
C VAL A 109 7.06 13.25 24.31
N ILE A 110 7.32 14.55 24.41
CA ILE A 110 6.41 15.56 24.95
C ILE A 110 6.22 16.64 23.88
N HIS A 111 4.98 16.88 23.49
CA HIS A 111 4.64 17.82 22.41
C HIS A 111 4.32 19.22 22.93
N GLY A 112 3.70 19.31 24.11
CA GLY A 112 2.98 20.50 24.53
C GLY A 112 1.78 20.74 23.63
N THR A 113 1.87 21.76 22.78
CA THR A 113 0.85 22.07 21.76
C THR A 113 1.54 22.41 20.45
N LEU A 114 1.33 21.56 19.45
CA LEU A 114 1.73 21.82 18.08
C LEU A 114 0.55 22.45 17.34
N HIS A 115 0.84 23.52 16.61
CA HIS A 115 -0.18 24.29 15.89
C HIS A 115 -0.12 23.99 14.40
N GLY A 116 -1.28 23.69 13.84
CA GLY A 116 -1.50 23.48 12.42
C GLY A 116 -1.87 24.75 11.67
N ASP A 117 -1.77 24.68 10.34
CA ASP A 117 -2.31 25.70 9.45
C ASP A 117 -3.80 25.45 9.19
N ASP A 118 -4.62 26.51 9.28
CA ASP A 118 -6.02 26.45 8.87
C ASP A 118 -6.14 25.95 7.42
N GLY A 119 -7.17 25.15 7.17
CA GLY A 119 -7.36 24.48 5.90
C GLY A 119 -8.82 24.14 5.62
N VAL A 120 -9.02 23.17 4.74
CA VAL A 120 -10.34 22.70 4.35
C VAL A 120 -10.31 21.19 4.21
N LEU A 121 -11.32 20.54 4.79
CA LEU A 121 -11.62 19.13 4.61
C LEU A 121 -12.46 18.98 3.34
N VAL A 122 -11.92 18.34 2.30
CA VAL A 122 -12.52 18.34 0.96
C VAL A 122 -12.70 16.93 0.38
N ALA A 123 -13.68 16.79 -0.51
CA ALA A 123 -13.83 15.62 -1.38
C ALA A 123 -14.12 16.03 -2.84
N PRO A 124 -13.90 15.13 -3.82
CA PRO A 124 -13.99 15.47 -5.25
C PRO A 124 -15.36 15.98 -5.71
N GLN A 125 -16.48 15.55 -5.09
CA GLN A 125 -17.83 15.96 -5.49
C GLN A 125 -18.39 17.11 -4.63
N GLY A 126 -17.59 18.16 -4.42
CA GLY A 126 -18.05 19.45 -3.90
C GLY A 126 -18.31 19.53 -2.40
N TYR A 127 -17.83 18.55 -1.62
CA TYR A 127 -17.78 18.66 -0.16
C TYR A 127 -16.58 19.52 0.25
N GLU A 128 -16.84 20.56 1.04
CA GLU A 128 -15.81 21.46 1.57
C GLU A 128 -16.21 21.95 2.97
N LEU A 129 -15.49 21.53 4.01
CA LEU A 129 -15.71 21.96 5.39
C LEU A 129 -14.46 22.66 5.94
N PRO A 130 -14.55 23.90 6.46
CA PRO A 130 -13.40 24.58 7.06
C PRO A 130 -12.80 23.81 8.23
N VAL A 131 -11.47 23.73 8.26
CA VAL A 131 -10.68 23.14 9.35
C VAL A 131 -9.88 24.28 9.99
N LEU A 132 -10.33 24.72 11.15
CA LEU A 132 -9.81 25.88 11.88
C LEU A 132 -9.16 25.45 13.20
N ASP A 133 -8.15 26.20 13.60
CA ASP A 133 -7.33 25.98 14.81
C ASP A 133 -6.90 24.51 14.98
N PRO A 134 -6.19 23.94 14.01
CA PRO A 134 -5.76 22.56 14.08
C PRO A 134 -4.65 22.41 15.12
N GLN A 135 -4.77 21.46 16.03
CA GLN A 135 -3.82 21.24 17.12
C GLN A 135 -3.55 19.76 17.36
N VAL A 136 -2.28 19.46 17.65
CA VAL A 136 -1.84 18.18 18.22
C VAL A 136 -1.33 18.46 19.63
N VAL A 137 -1.95 17.83 20.62
CA VAL A 137 -1.60 18.02 22.04
C VAL A 137 -1.35 16.68 22.73
N ASP A 138 -0.58 16.73 23.81
CA ASP A 138 -0.34 15.55 24.65
C ASP A 138 -1.66 14.99 25.20
N ALA A 139 -1.82 13.67 25.14
CA ALA A 139 -2.97 12.99 25.72
C ALA A 139 -2.84 12.90 27.25
N PRO A 140 -3.81 13.42 28.04
CA PRO A 140 -3.73 13.35 29.49
C PRO A 140 -3.62 11.89 29.98
N LEU A 141 -2.71 11.64 30.93
CA LEU A 141 -2.43 10.32 31.53
C LEU A 141 -1.73 9.30 30.60
N PHE A 142 -1.45 9.66 29.35
CA PHE A 142 -0.69 8.84 28.41
C PHE A 142 0.61 9.56 28.05
N LEU A 143 1.67 8.80 27.79
CA LEU A 143 2.96 9.34 27.40
C LEU A 143 3.46 8.59 26.18
N SER A 144 3.72 9.33 25.10
CA SER A 144 4.35 8.76 23.91
C SER A 144 5.77 8.33 24.26
N ASN A 145 6.11 7.08 23.97
CA ASN A 145 7.38 6.50 24.38
C ASN A 145 7.82 5.37 23.42
N GLY A 146 9.09 4.98 23.52
CA GLY A 146 9.62 3.84 22.79
C GLY A 146 11.07 3.53 23.16
N ASP A 147 11.64 2.54 22.50
CA ASP A 147 13.00 2.06 22.73
C ASP A 147 13.87 2.29 21.49
N LEU A 148 14.80 3.23 21.59
CA LEU A 148 15.77 3.55 20.53
C LEU A 148 16.94 2.57 20.56
N ASN A 149 17.19 1.89 19.44
CA ASN A 149 18.43 1.16 19.22
C ASN A 149 19.53 2.08 18.68
N LEU A 150 20.52 2.39 19.51
CA LEU A 150 21.63 3.29 19.14
C LEU A 150 22.51 2.75 18.00
N LYS A 151 22.43 1.45 17.68
CA LYS A 151 23.17 0.88 16.55
C LYS A 151 22.50 1.11 15.22
N THR A 152 21.18 1.13 15.16
CA THR A 152 20.41 1.19 13.91
C THR A 152 19.69 2.53 13.72
N GLY A 153 19.48 3.28 14.80
CA GLY A 153 18.67 4.49 14.83
C GLY A 153 17.17 4.24 14.82
N GLY A 154 16.73 2.98 14.65
CA GLY A 154 15.32 2.63 14.69
C GLY A 154 14.75 2.51 16.10
N VAL A 155 13.44 2.61 16.17
CA VAL A 155 12.67 2.52 17.41
C VAL A 155 11.83 1.23 17.43
N THR A 156 11.86 0.53 18.55
CA THR A 156 10.97 -0.60 18.87
C THR A 156 10.06 -0.25 20.05
N ASN A 157 9.01 -1.05 20.30
CA ASN A 157 8.05 -0.82 21.39
C ASN A 157 7.46 0.60 21.39
N LEU A 158 7.24 1.16 20.20
CA LEU A 158 6.72 2.52 20.04
C LEU A 158 5.22 2.55 20.33
N GLU A 159 4.84 3.34 21.34
CA GLU A 159 3.47 3.69 21.61
C GLU A 159 3.35 5.22 21.57
N TYR A 160 2.46 5.73 20.73
CA TYR A 160 2.31 7.17 20.54
C TYR A 160 0.87 7.61 20.79
N PHE A 161 0.67 8.58 21.68
CA PHE A 161 -0.66 9.02 22.09
C PHE A 161 -0.79 10.53 21.94
N VAL A 162 -1.83 10.97 21.23
CA VAL A 162 -2.13 12.39 21.04
C VAL A 162 -3.62 12.65 21.12
N LEU A 163 -3.98 13.90 21.37
CA LEU A 163 -5.31 14.42 21.07
C LEU A 163 -5.23 15.31 19.83
N LEU A 164 -6.09 15.02 18.86
CA LEU A 164 -6.29 15.85 17.68
C LEU A 164 -7.48 16.78 17.92
N ARG A 165 -7.30 18.07 17.61
CA ARG A 165 -8.34 19.10 17.73
C ARG A 165 -8.37 19.97 16.48
N ASN A 166 -9.57 20.32 16.04
CA ASN A 166 -9.86 21.32 15.01
C ASN A 166 -11.39 21.45 14.90
N SER A 167 -11.85 22.49 14.22
CA SER A 167 -13.30 22.73 14.01
C SER A 167 -14.03 21.57 13.33
N ALA A 168 -13.42 20.83 12.41
CA ALA A 168 -14.10 19.74 11.70
C ALA A 168 -14.34 18.52 12.61
N ILE A 169 -13.39 18.18 13.48
CA ILE A 169 -13.58 17.15 14.53
C ILE A 169 -14.67 17.60 15.50
N ASP A 170 -14.67 18.86 15.91
CA ASP A 170 -15.68 19.40 16.83
C ASP A 170 -17.08 19.30 16.22
N ILE A 171 -17.23 19.69 14.96
CA ILE A 171 -18.48 19.58 14.21
C ILE A 171 -18.94 18.13 14.03
N LEU A 172 -18.01 17.19 13.80
CA LEU A 172 -18.32 15.76 13.72
C LEU A 172 -18.83 15.21 15.05
N LEU A 173 -18.22 15.60 16.17
CA LEU A 173 -18.66 15.21 17.51
C LEU A 173 -19.98 15.87 17.89
N ASP A 174 -20.23 17.11 17.49
CA ASP A 174 -21.53 17.78 17.67
C ASP A 174 -22.66 17.06 16.91
N ALA A 175 -22.36 16.53 15.72
CA ALA A 175 -23.29 15.70 14.97
C ALA A 175 -23.54 14.32 15.62
N ASN A 176 -22.63 13.87 16.49
CA ASN A 176 -22.63 12.57 17.15
C ASN A 176 -22.31 12.69 18.66
N PRO A 177 -23.18 13.33 19.46
CA PRO A 177 -22.86 13.75 20.84
C PRO A 177 -22.67 12.60 21.85
N LYS A 178 -22.95 11.35 21.43
CA LYS A 178 -22.71 10.13 22.22
C LYS A 178 -21.31 9.53 21.99
N ILE A 179 -20.51 10.12 21.11
CA ILE A 179 -19.12 9.76 20.88
C ILE A 179 -18.25 10.66 21.76
N ASP A 180 -17.52 10.04 22.69
CA ASP A 180 -16.48 10.74 23.42
C ASP A 180 -15.29 11.01 22.50
N ARG A 181 -14.62 12.16 22.66
CA ARG A 181 -13.39 12.43 21.92
C ARG A 181 -12.33 11.38 22.29
N PRO A 182 -11.85 10.58 21.33
CA PRO A 182 -10.88 9.54 21.62
C PRO A 182 -9.48 10.15 21.81
N VAL A 183 -8.68 9.54 22.68
CA VAL A 183 -7.22 9.61 22.57
C VAL A 183 -6.84 8.82 21.32
N VAL A 184 -6.11 9.45 20.41
CA VAL A 184 -5.62 8.79 19.20
C VAL A 184 -4.31 8.10 19.55
N ALA A 185 -4.29 6.78 19.38
CA ALA A 185 -3.12 5.95 19.60
C ALA A 185 -2.51 5.52 18.26
N PHE A 186 -1.18 5.51 18.17
CA PHE A 186 -0.43 4.97 17.04
C PHE A 186 0.54 3.87 17.54
N PRO A 187 0.41 2.62 17.06
CA PRO A 187 -0.73 2.15 16.26
C PRO A 187 -1.97 2.03 17.16
N GLY A 188 -3.15 2.22 16.58
CA GLY A 188 -4.41 1.91 17.26
C GLY A 188 -4.78 0.43 17.10
N ILE A 189 -6.07 0.13 16.98
CA ILE A 189 -6.56 -1.24 16.74
C ILE A 189 -6.07 -1.78 15.38
N ARG A 190 -6.05 -0.90 14.37
CA ARG A 190 -5.41 -1.10 13.06
C ARG A 190 -4.67 0.19 12.69
N GLY A 191 -3.64 0.05 11.86
CA GLY A 191 -2.74 1.13 11.45
C GLY A 191 -1.27 0.74 11.57
N SER A 192 -0.38 1.68 11.26
CA SER A 192 1.06 1.50 11.37
C SER A 192 1.72 2.62 12.15
N VAL A 193 2.83 2.30 12.81
CA VAL A 193 3.66 3.29 13.49
C VAL A 193 5.12 2.98 13.28
N TRP A 194 5.94 4.01 13.14
CA TRP A 194 7.39 3.89 13.23
C TRP A 194 8.02 5.23 13.62
N ALA A 195 9.23 5.15 14.15
CA ALA A 195 10.08 6.30 14.38
C ALA A 195 11.54 5.95 14.15
N ARG A 196 12.33 6.97 13.82
CA ARG A 196 13.77 6.86 13.61
C ARG A 196 14.49 8.08 14.16
N PHE A 197 15.69 7.85 14.65
CA PHE A 197 16.63 8.88 15.07
C PHE A 197 17.87 8.89 14.17
N GLU A 198 18.36 10.09 13.87
CA GLU A 198 19.58 10.30 13.08
C GLU A 198 20.55 11.24 13.81
N GLN A 199 21.86 11.00 13.69
CA GLN A 199 22.86 11.82 14.38
C GLN A 199 23.00 13.19 13.71
N ARG A 200 22.84 14.26 14.48
CA ARG A 200 23.16 15.62 14.03
C ARG A 200 24.61 15.99 14.28
N PRO A 201 25.19 16.93 13.49
CA PRO A 201 26.54 17.44 13.71
C PRO A 201 26.75 18.13 15.07
N ASP A 202 25.68 18.69 15.66
CA ASP A 202 25.69 19.37 16.96
C ASP A 202 25.65 18.40 18.16
N GLY A 203 25.59 17.09 17.93
CA GLY A 203 25.53 16.07 18.97
C GLY A 203 24.11 15.77 19.48
N LEU A 204 23.09 16.42 18.96
CA LEU A 204 21.68 16.08 19.17
C LEU A 204 21.22 14.99 18.18
N LEU A 205 20.00 14.50 18.33
CA LEU A 205 19.43 13.49 17.45
C LEU A 205 18.20 14.05 16.71
N ASP A 206 18.21 14.04 15.38
CA ASP A 206 17.00 14.32 14.62
C ASP A 206 15.97 13.23 14.86
N PHE A 207 14.70 13.60 14.96
CA PHE A 207 13.58 12.69 15.16
C PHE A 207 12.65 12.74 13.96
N THR A 208 12.30 11.56 13.46
CA THR A 208 11.24 11.38 12.47
C THR A 208 10.25 10.35 12.98
N PHE A 209 8.97 10.66 12.91
CA PHE A 209 7.87 9.82 13.34
C PHE A 209 6.79 9.78 12.26
N ARG A 210 6.17 8.61 12.09
CA ARG A 210 4.92 8.46 11.35
C ARG A 210 3.99 7.52 12.10
N GLY A 211 2.74 7.92 12.20
CA GLY A 211 1.66 7.09 12.70
C GLY A 211 0.43 7.20 11.80
N SER A 212 -0.22 6.08 11.54
CA SER A 212 -1.57 5.99 11.00
C SER A 212 -2.43 5.11 11.91
N THR A 213 -3.72 5.40 11.97
CA THR A 213 -4.66 4.52 12.68
C THR A 213 -6.02 4.52 12.02
N PHE A 214 -6.80 3.49 12.34
CA PHE A 214 -8.17 3.31 11.89
C PHE A 214 -9.14 3.52 13.05
N LEU A 215 -10.12 4.41 12.86
CA LEU A 215 -11.20 4.66 13.82
C LEU A 215 -12.54 4.46 13.11
N ALA A 216 -13.16 3.29 13.30
CA ALA A 216 -14.52 3.05 12.83
C ALA A 216 -15.55 3.73 13.74
N LEU A 217 -16.49 4.49 13.17
CA LEU A 217 -17.66 4.99 13.89
C LEU A 217 -18.78 3.94 13.95
N GLY A 218 -18.76 2.96 13.04
CA GLY A 218 -19.70 1.85 13.02
C GLY A 218 -21.13 2.25 12.63
N LYS A 219 -22.10 1.42 13.03
CA LYS A 219 -23.53 1.60 12.72
C LYS A 219 -24.19 2.70 13.54
N ASP A 220 -23.90 2.73 14.84
CA ASP A 220 -24.52 3.65 15.80
C ASP A 220 -23.58 3.97 16.96
N ALA A 221 -23.81 5.12 17.59
CA ALA A 221 -23.20 5.53 18.84
C ALA A 221 -24.24 5.39 19.96
N ILE A 222 -24.24 4.26 20.67
CA ILE A 222 -25.17 3.95 21.77
C ILE A 222 -26.63 4.12 21.31
N GLY A 223 -26.96 3.46 20.20
CA GLY A 223 -28.30 3.41 19.60
C GLY A 223 -28.67 4.60 18.69
N ASP A 224 -27.87 5.66 18.64
CA ASP A 224 -28.08 6.76 17.69
C ASP A 224 -27.27 6.53 16.43
N ILE A 225 -27.95 6.59 15.28
CA ILE A 225 -27.32 6.41 13.96
C ILE A 225 -26.18 7.41 13.78
N ILE A 226 -25.03 6.93 13.30
CA ILE A 226 -23.89 7.78 12.93
C ILE A 226 -24.29 8.77 11.84
N ARG A 227 -23.89 10.03 12.03
CA ARG A 227 -24.16 11.12 11.08
C ARG A 227 -22.88 11.77 10.60
N PHE A 228 -22.84 12.11 9.32
CA PHE A 228 -21.76 12.92 8.76
C PHE A 228 -22.21 14.38 8.69
N PRO A 229 -21.38 15.33 9.15
CA PRO A 229 -21.71 16.75 9.07
C PRO A 229 -21.70 17.24 7.62
N MET A 230 -22.55 18.21 7.33
CA MET A 230 -22.63 18.90 6.05
C MET A 230 -22.11 20.33 6.20
N PRO A 231 -21.54 20.94 5.16
CA PRO A 231 -20.99 22.30 5.20
C PRO A 231 -22.07 23.39 5.18
N PHE A 232 -23.26 23.10 5.73
CA PHE A 232 -24.36 24.03 5.88
C PHE A 232 -24.55 24.29 7.38
N CYS A 233 -23.81 25.26 7.88
CA CYS A 233 -23.76 25.57 9.30
C CYS A 233 -24.41 26.92 9.61
N ASN A 234 -25.10 26.99 10.74
CA ASN A 234 -25.33 28.24 11.44
C ASN A 234 -24.26 28.40 12.55
N PRO A 235 -24.21 29.52 13.28
CA PRO A 235 -23.19 29.72 14.33
C PRO A 235 -23.22 28.71 15.49
N LEU A 236 -24.27 27.90 15.61
CA LEU A 236 -24.46 26.96 16.71
C LEU A 236 -24.38 25.49 16.27
N HIS A 237 -24.75 25.14 15.04
CA HIS A 237 -24.84 23.76 14.55
C HIS A 237 -24.68 23.68 13.02
N CYS A 238 -24.15 22.54 12.56
CA CYS A 238 -24.15 22.14 11.16
C CYS A 238 -25.29 21.16 10.86
N ALA A 239 -25.85 21.22 9.66
CA ALA A 239 -26.70 20.14 9.15
C ALA A 239 -25.88 18.84 9.06
N SER A 240 -26.55 17.68 9.10
CA SER A 240 -25.89 16.38 9.00
C SER A 240 -26.77 15.34 8.32
N ILE A 241 -26.17 14.32 7.73
CA ILE A 241 -26.84 13.22 7.01
C ILE A 241 -26.50 11.86 7.65
N PRO A 242 -27.34 10.82 7.51
CA PRO A 242 -26.97 9.47 7.91
C PRO A 242 -25.70 9.01 7.20
N ALA A 243 -24.80 8.35 7.94
CA ALA A 243 -23.53 7.90 7.42
C ALA A 243 -23.00 6.69 8.21
N ARG A 244 -23.81 5.62 8.24
CA ARG A 244 -23.47 4.38 8.96
C ARG A 244 -22.26 3.71 8.31
N GLY A 245 -21.32 3.26 9.14
CA GLY A 245 -20.06 2.69 8.67
C GLY A 245 -19.00 3.73 8.34
N THR A 246 -19.23 5.03 8.57
CA THR A 246 -18.16 6.02 8.42
C THR A 246 -16.93 5.63 9.24
N SER A 247 -15.74 5.73 8.65
CA SER A 247 -14.46 5.56 9.32
C SER A 247 -13.55 6.77 9.12
N LEU A 248 -12.68 6.99 10.10
CA LEU A 248 -11.60 7.98 10.05
C LEU A 248 -10.28 7.22 9.97
N HIS A 249 -9.32 7.83 9.28
CA HIS A 249 -7.96 7.32 9.18
C HIS A 249 -6.98 8.43 9.57
N PRO A 250 -6.90 8.80 10.86
CA PRO A 250 -6.00 9.85 11.30
C PRO A 250 -4.56 9.47 11.02
N HIS A 251 -3.78 10.45 10.59
CA HIS A 251 -2.35 10.28 10.38
C HIS A 251 -1.56 11.45 10.92
N LEU A 252 -0.36 11.15 11.36
CA LEU A 252 0.57 12.10 11.94
C LEU A 252 1.97 11.80 11.43
N TYR A 253 2.62 12.81 10.86
CA TYR A 253 4.02 12.76 10.50
C TYR A 253 4.73 13.94 11.15
N LEU A 254 5.81 13.66 11.90
CA LEU A 254 6.62 14.67 12.56
C LEU A 254 8.06 14.49 12.14
N SER A 255 8.75 15.58 11.78
CA SER A 255 10.18 15.53 11.54
C SER A 255 10.88 16.81 11.97
N THR A 256 12.07 16.66 12.54
CA THR A 256 13.00 17.77 12.83
C THR A 256 14.02 17.98 11.71
N LYS A 257 13.99 17.13 10.67
CA LYS A 257 14.89 17.19 9.52
C LYS A 257 14.41 18.21 8.49
N GLU A 258 15.36 18.77 7.74
CA GLU A 258 15.05 19.55 6.55
C GLU A 258 14.49 18.64 5.43
N PRO A 259 13.61 19.16 4.55
CA PRO A 259 13.15 18.45 3.38
C PRO A 259 14.33 17.96 2.51
N GLU A 260 14.28 16.70 2.12
CA GLU A 260 15.26 16.11 1.22
C GLU A 260 14.84 16.21 -0.26
N GLY A 261 15.82 16.09 -1.15
CA GLY A 261 15.63 16.12 -2.60
C GLY A 261 15.95 17.48 -3.21
N LEU A 262 16.64 17.43 -4.35
CA LEU A 262 16.88 18.64 -5.14
C LEU A 262 15.55 19.13 -5.74
N PRO A 263 15.33 20.45 -5.81
CA PRO A 263 14.19 20.99 -6.52
C PRO A 263 14.14 20.45 -7.95
N CYS A 264 12.95 20.01 -8.38
CA CYS A 264 12.75 19.43 -9.71
C CYS A 264 12.60 20.48 -10.81
N ALA A 265 12.52 21.77 -10.48
CA ALA A 265 12.25 22.83 -11.46
C ALA A 265 13.33 22.87 -12.57
N PRO A 266 12.95 23.01 -13.85
CA PRO A 266 11.60 23.23 -14.39
C PRO A 266 10.80 21.95 -14.68
N ASN A 267 11.33 20.77 -14.34
CA ASN A 267 10.80 19.46 -14.69
C ASN A 267 9.84 18.88 -13.64
N CYS A 268 9.33 19.69 -12.73
CA CYS A 268 8.37 19.22 -11.74
C CYS A 268 7.09 18.69 -12.41
N PRO A 269 6.56 17.55 -11.94
CA PRO A 269 5.26 17.07 -12.41
C PRO A 269 4.15 18.05 -12.05
N GLU A 270 3.15 18.16 -12.92
CA GLU A 270 1.92 18.87 -12.58
C GLU A 270 1.05 17.97 -11.71
N ILE A 271 1.09 18.20 -10.40
CA ILE A 271 0.29 17.47 -9.44
C ILE A 271 -1.12 18.08 -9.38
N PRO A 272 -2.18 17.31 -9.70
CA PRO A 272 -3.54 17.82 -9.59
C PRO A 272 -3.96 17.94 -8.13
N THR A 273 -5.05 18.67 -7.87
CA THR A 273 -5.60 18.86 -6.51
C THR A 273 -7.09 18.55 -6.50
N ASN A 274 -7.58 18.06 -5.36
CA ASN A 274 -8.97 17.65 -5.12
C ASN A 274 -9.56 16.81 -6.28
N THR A 275 -8.85 15.78 -6.72
CA THR A 275 -9.22 15.00 -7.92
C THR A 275 -8.82 13.54 -7.79
N ILE A 276 -9.53 12.68 -8.51
CA ILE A 276 -9.17 11.27 -8.67
C ILE A 276 -8.59 11.06 -10.07
N ARG A 277 -7.42 10.44 -10.14
CA ARG A 277 -6.76 10.03 -11.39
C ARG A 277 -6.50 8.52 -11.38
N GLU A 278 -6.55 7.93 -12.56
CA GLU A 278 -6.24 6.52 -12.75
C GLU A 278 -4.93 6.38 -13.53
N PHE A 279 -4.08 5.47 -13.07
CA PHE A 279 -2.77 5.17 -13.63
C PHE A 279 -2.75 3.70 -14.05
N THR A 280 -2.26 3.41 -15.25
CA THR A 280 -2.00 2.03 -15.67
C THR A 280 -0.61 1.61 -15.18
N VAL A 281 -0.54 0.47 -14.50
CA VAL A 281 0.73 -0.10 -14.03
C VAL A 281 1.59 -0.52 -15.22
N PHE A 282 2.88 -0.16 -15.22
CA PHE A 282 3.87 -0.74 -16.13
C PHE A 282 4.40 -2.03 -15.53
N THR A 283 3.87 -3.16 -15.99
CA THR A 283 4.06 -4.48 -15.41
C THR A 283 5.50 -4.92 -15.41
N GLN A 284 6.31 -4.58 -16.41
CA GLN A 284 7.73 -4.92 -16.41
C GLN A 284 8.49 -4.33 -15.21
N ALA A 285 8.05 -3.17 -14.72
CA ALA A 285 8.66 -2.47 -13.59
C ALA A 285 7.85 -2.59 -12.28
N THR A 286 6.75 -3.35 -12.30
CA THR A 286 5.87 -3.50 -11.15
C THR A 286 5.83 -4.95 -10.70
N SER A 287 6.31 -5.19 -9.49
CA SER A 287 6.43 -6.53 -8.92
C SER A 287 6.44 -6.48 -7.41
N PHE A 288 5.94 -7.54 -6.79
CA PHE A 288 6.27 -7.85 -5.40
C PHE A 288 7.09 -9.14 -5.33
N GLY A 289 7.76 -9.34 -4.19
CA GLY A 289 8.40 -10.60 -3.90
C GLY A 289 9.18 -10.57 -2.60
N ASP A 290 9.85 -11.69 -2.35
CA ASP A 290 10.53 -11.99 -1.11
C ASP A 290 11.90 -12.60 -1.42
N ASP A 291 12.96 -12.10 -0.78
CA ASP A 291 14.20 -12.85 -0.64
C ASP A 291 14.16 -13.64 0.66
N PHE A 292 14.15 -14.95 0.50
CA PHE A 292 14.21 -15.92 1.58
C PHE A 292 15.66 -16.24 1.88
N ASP A 293 16.11 -15.92 3.09
CA ASP A 293 17.33 -16.48 3.67
C ASP A 293 16.95 -17.31 4.89
N LEU A 294 16.30 -18.44 4.62
CA LEU A 294 15.76 -19.34 5.64
C LEU A 294 16.79 -20.42 5.95
N HIS A 295 17.31 -20.41 7.16
CA HIS A 295 18.29 -21.39 7.64
C HIS A 295 17.59 -22.70 8.02
N ILE A 296 17.04 -23.37 7.00
CA ILE A 296 16.28 -24.61 7.07
C ILE A 296 16.99 -25.65 6.18
N PRO A 297 17.56 -26.73 6.75
CA PRO A 297 18.35 -27.71 6.00
C PRO A 297 17.63 -28.31 4.79
N GLN A 298 16.31 -28.50 4.89
CA GLN A 298 15.47 -29.08 3.84
C GLN A 298 15.33 -28.17 2.61
N LEU A 299 15.47 -26.85 2.76
CA LEU A 299 15.43 -25.91 1.64
C LEU A 299 16.79 -25.86 0.93
N GLY A 300 17.89 -25.99 1.68
CA GLY A 300 19.25 -26.09 1.15
C GLY A 300 19.94 -24.76 0.85
N GLY A 301 19.29 -23.62 1.11
CA GLY A 301 19.88 -22.29 0.94
C GLY A 301 18.83 -21.22 0.68
N PRO A 302 19.26 -20.00 0.27
CA PRO A 302 18.35 -18.90 -0.02
C PRO A 302 17.60 -19.08 -1.34
N ALA A 303 16.50 -18.36 -1.50
CA ALA A 303 15.72 -18.29 -2.73
C ALA A 303 15.02 -16.94 -2.87
N THR A 304 14.71 -16.53 -4.10
CA THR A 304 13.90 -15.33 -4.37
C THR A 304 12.60 -15.73 -5.04
N GLY A 305 11.48 -15.43 -4.39
CA GLY A 305 10.14 -15.54 -4.97
C GLY A 305 9.68 -14.17 -5.42
N ARG A 306 9.10 -14.04 -6.62
CA ARG A 306 8.50 -12.78 -7.08
C ARG A 306 7.58 -12.96 -8.27
N SER A 307 6.61 -12.06 -8.41
CA SER A 307 5.74 -11.99 -9.59
C SER A 307 5.59 -10.55 -10.07
N HIS A 308 5.36 -10.37 -11.36
CA HIS A 308 5.03 -9.06 -11.94
C HIS A 308 3.53 -8.86 -11.93
N LEU A 309 3.10 -7.62 -11.73
CA LEU A 309 1.71 -7.30 -11.45
C LEU A 309 1.07 -6.53 -12.60
N LEU A 310 -0.15 -6.95 -12.93
CA LEU A 310 -1.06 -6.30 -13.85
C LEU A 310 -2.13 -5.57 -13.02
N GLY A 311 -2.50 -4.37 -13.46
CA GLY A 311 -3.58 -3.63 -12.83
C GLY A 311 -3.43 -2.14 -13.02
N ARG A 312 -4.02 -1.40 -12.08
CA ARG A 312 -4.09 0.05 -12.11
C ARG A 312 -3.95 0.59 -10.70
N LEU A 313 -3.57 1.86 -10.60
CA LEU A 313 -3.70 2.61 -9.36
C LEU A 313 -4.75 3.69 -9.56
N GLN A 314 -5.68 3.81 -8.62
CA GLN A 314 -6.50 5.00 -8.47
C GLN A 314 -5.85 5.87 -7.39
N ILE A 315 -5.42 7.07 -7.78
CA ILE A 315 -4.80 8.03 -6.88
C ILE A 315 -5.76 9.19 -6.70
N GLN A 316 -6.21 9.40 -5.47
CA GLN A 316 -6.96 10.57 -5.08
C GLN A 316 -6.00 11.62 -4.52
N PHE A 317 -5.98 12.80 -5.12
CA PHE A 317 -5.24 13.97 -4.65
C PHE A 317 -6.16 14.89 -3.85
N GLY A 318 -5.70 15.33 -2.69
CA GLY A 318 -6.44 16.21 -1.79
C GLY A 318 -6.20 17.71 -2.05
N PRO A 319 -6.52 18.56 -1.07
CA PRO A 319 -6.31 19.99 -1.17
C PRO A 319 -4.83 20.32 -1.03
N ARG A 320 -4.35 21.35 -1.72
CA ARG A 320 -2.99 21.85 -1.54
C ARG A 320 -2.86 22.55 -0.18
N THR A 321 -1.86 22.16 0.60
CA THR A 321 -1.46 22.82 1.85
C THR A 321 0.00 23.25 1.73
N GLY A 322 0.25 24.56 1.67
CA GLY A 322 1.60 25.08 1.41
C GLY A 322 2.19 24.56 0.10
N ASP A 323 3.33 23.87 0.18
CA ASP A 323 4.02 23.26 -0.96
C ASP A 323 3.75 21.76 -1.09
N THR A 324 2.66 21.26 -0.50
CA THR A 324 2.35 19.83 -0.49
C THR A 324 0.93 19.54 -0.93
N VAL A 325 0.74 18.35 -1.48
CA VAL A 325 -0.59 17.80 -1.78
C VAL A 325 -0.69 16.40 -1.17
N PRO A 326 -1.63 16.15 -0.24
CA PRO A 326 -1.90 14.81 0.24
C PRO A 326 -2.50 13.96 -0.88
N PHE A 327 -2.24 12.67 -0.84
CA PHE A 327 -2.84 11.71 -1.76
C PHE A 327 -3.07 10.37 -1.08
N VAL A 328 -4.04 9.62 -1.61
CA VAL A 328 -4.34 8.23 -1.23
C VAL A 328 -4.28 7.36 -2.47
N ILE A 329 -3.73 6.16 -2.33
CA ILE A 329 -3.62 5.15 -3.39
C ILE A 329 -4.56 4.00 -3.06
N ASN A 330 -5.37 3.62 -4.04
CA ASN A 330 -6.09 2.36 -4.07
C ASN A 330 -5.60 1.57 -5.30
N ALA A 331 -5.09 0.36 -5.10
CA ALA A 331 -4.82 -0.53 -6.20
C ALA A 331 -6.13 -1.07 -6.77
N LEU A 332 -6.15 -1.29 -8.09
CA LEU A 332 -7.30 -1.83 -8.81
C LEU A 332 -6.85 -2.94 -9.75
N VAL A 333 -7.75 -3.89 -9.96
CA VAL A 333 -7.63 -4.89 -11.02
C VAL A 333 -7.44 -4.26 -12.42
N PRO A 334 -6.92 -5.01 -13.40
CA PRO A 334 -6.85 -4.57 -14.78
C PRO A 334 -8.21 -4.05 -15.28
N GLU A 335 -8.17 -3.01 -16.11
CA GLU A 335 -9.39 -2.43 -16.66
C GLU A 335 -10.18 -3.48 -17.44
N GLY A 336 -11.51 -3.47 -17.29
CA GLY A 336 -12.38 -4.44 -17.97
C GLY A 336 -12.31 -5.86 -17.44
N LEU A 337 -11.62 -6.13 -16.32
CA LEU A 337 -11.68 -7.43 -15.64
C LEU A 337 -13.10 -7.69 -15.14
N ILE A 338 -13.73 -8.75 -15.66
CA ILE A 338 -15.05 -9.24 -15.23
C ILE A 338 -14.93 -10.63 -14.57
N ALA A 339 -13.77 -11.28 -14.69
CA ALA A 339 -13.50 -12.50 -13.95
C ALA A 339 -13.38 -12.18 -12.44
N GLN A 340 -13.79 -13.13 -11.61
CA GLN A 340 -13.53 -13.03 -10.17
C GLN A 340 -12.00 -13.05 -9.97
N PRO A 341 -11.43 -12.12 -9.20
CA PRO A 341 -10.05 -12.26 -8.77
C PRO A 341 -9.91 -13.46 -7.82
N PRO A 342 -8.68 -13.90 -7.50
CA PRO A 342 -8.46 -14.88 -6.42
C PRO A 342 -9.17 -14.45 -5.12
N GLU A 343 -9.47 -15.38 -4.21
CA GLU A 343 -10.04 -15.03 -2.92
C GLU A 343 -9.01 -14.32 -2.02
N GLY A 344 -9.46 -13.35 -1.23
CA GLY A 344 -8.64 -12.64 -0.26
C GLY A 344 -8.47 -13.41 1.07
N PRO A 345 -7.32 -13.31 1.74
CA PRO A 345 -7.00 -14.17 2.89
C PRO A 345 -7.72 -13.84 4.22
N PHE A 346 -8.38 -12.68 4.36
CA PHE A 346 -8.81 -12.17 5.68
C PHE A 346 -10.28 -11.67 5.77
N GLY A 347 -11.13 -12.03 4.80
CA GLY A 347 -12.57 -11.71 4.85
C GLY A 347 -12.95 -10.33 4.28
N PRO A 348 -14.07 -9.72 4.72
CA PRO A 348 -14.62 -8.51 4.12
C PRO A 348 -13.62 -7.34 4.07
N GLY A 349 -13.57 -6.65 2.92
CA GLY A 349 -12.66 -5.52 2.66
C GLY A 349 -11.31 -5.93 2.07
N PHE A 350 -10.84 -7.17 2.26
CA PHE A 350 -9.58 -7.67 1.70
C PHE A 350 -9.80 -8.21 0.29
N VAL A 351 -9.99 -7.30 -0.66
CA VAL A 351 -10.24 -7.65 -2.07
C VAL A 351 -8.92 -7.67 -2.83
N PRO A 352 -8.63 -8.71 -3.63
CA PRO A 352 -7.42 -8.70 -4.44
C PRO A 352 -7.49 -7.72 -5.60
N ASN A 353 -6.39 -6.96 -5.75
CA ASN A 353 -6.32 -5.78 -6.60
C ASN A 353 -5.36 -6.00 -7.77
N LEU A 354 -4.06 -5.75 -7.58
CA LEU A 354 -3.09 -6.04 -8.65
C LEU A 354 -2.92 -7.56 -8.76
N ILE A 355 -3.05 -8.11 -9.96
CA ILE A 355 -2.97 -9.56 -10.18
C ILE A 355 -1.63 -9.93 -10.82
N GLY A 356 -1.04 -11.03 -10.36
CA GLY A 356 0.21 -11.57 -10.88
C GLY A 356 0.00 -12.83 -11.71
N GLN A 357 1.03 -13.20 -12.47
CA GLN A 357 1.07 -14.55 -13.08
C GLN A 357 1.52 -15.59 -12.04
N ASN A 358 1.17 -16.85 -12.28
CA ASN A 358 1.67 -17.98 -11.50
C ASN A 358 3.20 -18.06 -11.64
N GLU A 359 3.87 -18.49 -10.57
CA GLU A 359 5.32 -18.49 -10.48
C GLU A 359 5.86 -19.74 -9.80
N ILE A 360 7.16 -19.99 -9.90
CA ILE A 360 7.83 -21.07 -9.16
C ILE A 360 8.89 -20.46 -8.25
N LEU A 361 8.75 -20.68 -6.95
CA LEU A 361 9.81 -20.41 -5.97
C LEU A 361 10.73 -21.63 -5.91
N LYS A 362 12.01 -21.44 -6.27
CA LYS A 362 13.01 -22.51 -6.30
C LYS A 362 14.06 -22.29 -5.22
N PHE A 363 13.98 -23.11 -4.17
CA PHE A 363 15.10 -23.33 -3.26
C PHE A 363 16.06 -24.38 -3.87
N PRO A 364 17.31 -24.47 -3.39
CA PRO A 364 18.28 -25.45 -3.90
C PRO A 364 17.80 -26.91 -3.87
N LEU A 365 16.98 -27.28 -2.88
CA LEU A 365 16.51 -28.66 -2.70
C LEU A 365 15.00 -28.87 -2.93
N LEU A 366 14.21 -27.79 -2.96
CA LEU A 366 12.75 -27.85 -3.04
C LEU A 366 12.19 -26.77 -3.97
N SER A 367 11.07 -27.04 -4.61
CA SER A 367 10.36 -26.08 -5.47
C SER A 367 8.90 -25.98 -5.06
N TYR A 368 8.35 -24.78 -5.14
CA TYR A 368 6.99 -24.44 -4.76
C TYR A 368 6.30 -23.79 -5.96
N ASN A 369 5.10 -24.25 -6.27
CA ASN A 369 4.24 -23.58 -7.24
C ASN A 369 3.45 -22.50 -6.53
N LEU A 370 3.60 -21.26 -6.99
CA LEU A 370 2.90 -20.09 -6.49
C LEU A 370 1.72 -19.83 -7.42
N THR A 371 0.51 -20.04 -6.91
CA THR A 371 -0.77 -19.80 -7.61
C THR A 371 -1.55 -18.68 -6.90
N GLU A 372 -2.62 -18.20 -7.52
CA GLU A 372 -3.50 -17.16 -6.94
C GLU A 372 -2.76 -15.87 -6.57
N VAL A 373 -1.77 -15.52 -7.40
CA VAL A 373 -0.85 -14.42 -7.10
C VAL A 373 -1.56 -13.08 -7.23
N ALA A 374 -1.68 -12.34 -6.14
CA ALA A 374 -2.25 -10.99 -6.13
C ALA A 374 -1.68 -10.11 -5.00
N LEU A 375 -1.77 -8.80 -5.20
CA LEU A 375 -1.59 -7.79 -4.15
C LEU A 375 -2.96 -7.41 -3.61
N VAL A 376 -3.10 -7.44 -2.29
CA VAL A 376 -4.29 -7.00 -1.56
C VAL A 376 -3.90 -5.78 -0.73
N ASP A 377 -4.55 -4.65 -0.92
CA ASP A 377 -4.33 -3.50 -0.04
C ASP A 377 -4.94 -3.78 1.33
N GLU A 378 -4.33 -3.25 2.41
CA GLU A 378 -4.95 -3.30 3.74
C GLU A 378 -6.07 -2.24 3.81
N PRO A 379 -7.36 -2.64 3.93
CA PRO A 379 -8.46 -1.69 3.87
C PRO A 379 -8.51 -0.72 5.06
N PHE A 380 -7.90 -1.06 6.20
CA PHE A 380 -7.98 -0.25 7.43
C PHE A 380 -6.78 0.67 7.64
N ASP A 381 -5.62 0.34 7.09
CA ASP A 381 -4.43 1.20 7.06
C ASP A 381 -4.26 1.72 5.63
N ILE A 382 -4.88 2.87 5.33
CA ILE A 382 -4.88 3.41 3.98
C ILE A 382 -3.49 3.81 3.50
N ILE A 383 -3.20 3.54 2.23
CA ILE A 383 -1.95 3.93 1.58
C ILE A 383 -2.01 5.43 1.27
N HIS A 384 -1.49 6.25 2.17
CA HIS A 384 -1.50 7.71 2.05
C HIS A 384 -0.09 8.31 2.04
N GLY A 385 0.03 9.54 1.56
CA GLY A 385 1.25 10.33 1.64
C GLY A 385 1.01 11.78 1.26
N ALA A 386 2.05 12.61 1.36
CA ALA A 386 2.00 13.99 0.89
C ALA A 386 3.15 14.23 -0.09
N VAL A 387 2.86 14.65 -1.32
CA VAL A 387 3.90 14.97 -2.31
C VAL A 387 4.35 16.43 -2.14
N ASN A 388 5.66 16.65 -2.09
CA ASN A 388 6.25 17.98 -2.13
C ASN A 388 6.30 18.47 -3.59
N LEU A 389 5.61 19.57 -3.88
CA LEU A 389 5.48 20.14 -5.22
C LEU A 389 6.80 20.68 -5.79
N ASN A 390 7.75 21.01 -4.92
CA ASN A 390 9.05 21.54 -5.34
C ASN A 390 10.05 20.43 -5.74
N THR A 391 9.84 19.18 -5.30
CA THR A 391 10.75 18.06 -5.57
C THR A 391 10.09 16.90 -6.31
N GLY A 392 8.76 16.81 -6.30
CA GLY A 392 7.99 15.65 -6.78
C GLY A 392 8.08 14.43 -5.85
N ARG A 393 8.88 14.48 -4.78
CA ARG A 393 9.06 13.38 -3.83
C ARG A 393 7.96 13.39 -2.78
N VAL A 394 7.57 12.20 -2.32
CA VAL A 394 6.70 12.05 -1.15
C VAL A 394 7.50 12.46 0.09
N ILE A 395 6.85 13.19 1.00
CA ILE A 395 7.43 13.62 2.27
C ILE A 395 7.62 12.41 3.17
N GLY A 396 8.81 12.34 3.75
CA GLY A 396 9.17 11.28 4.68
C GLY A 396 9.21 9.89 4.05
N GLU A 397 9.04 8.88 4.90
CA GLU A 397 8.92 7.50 4.45
C GLU A 397 7.45 7.15 4.25
N MET A 398 7.14 6.57 3.09
CA MET A 398 5.78 6.17 2.72
C MET A 398 5.60 4.66 2.92
N PRO A 399 4.77 4.21 3.88
CA PRO A 399 4.36 2.82 3.96
C PRO A 399 3.35 2.48 2.85
N TYR A 400 3.44 1.27 2.33
CA TYR A 400 2.44 0.67 1.46
C TYR A 400 1.88 -0.59 2.14
N PRO A 401 0.96 -0.41 3.10
CA PRO A 401 0.35 -1.52 3.84
C PRO A 401 -0.46 -2.40 2.87
N SER A 402 0.03 -3.61 2.65
CA SER A 402 -0.55 -4.57 1.71
C SER A 402 -0.19 -6.01 2.11
N PHE A 403 -0.84 -6.97 1.47
CA PHE A 403 -0.60 -8.40 1.59
C PHE A 403 -0.30 -9.00 0.23
N PHE A 404 0.66 -9.92 0.23
CA PHE A 404 0.97 -10.74 -0.92
C PHE A 404 0.11 -12.00 -0.83
N ALA A 405 -1.02 -11.99 -1.55
CA ALA A 405 -1.90 -13.15 -1.64
C ALA A 405 -1.30 -14.14 -2.64
N GLN A 406 -1.07 -15.35 -2.18
CA GLN A 406 -0.69 -16.53 -2.96
C GLN A 406 -0.70 -17.75 -2.03
N ASN A 407 -0.89 -18.95 -2.59
CA ASN A 407 -1.11 -20.19 -1.84
C ASN A 407 -0.06 -20.49 -0.73
N LEU A 408 1.23 -20.25 -0.94
CA LEU A 408 2.30 -20.42 0.05
C LEU A 408 2.22 -19.38 1.16
N ALA A 409 1.81 -18.13 0.88
CA ALA A 409 1.64 -17.09 1.90
C ALA A 409 0.44 -17.42 2.79
N THR A 410 -0.68 -17.83 2.19
CA THR A 410 -1.87 -18.32 2.91
C THR A 410 -1.50 -19.49 3.82
N ALA A 411 -0.81 -20.50 3.28
CA ALA A 411 -0.33 -21.64 4.07
C ALA A 411 0.63 -21.19 5.21
N LEU A 412 1.48 -20.20 4.97
CA LEU A 412 2.39 -19.66 5.98
C LEU A 412 1.63 -18.99 7.14
N PHE A 413 0.55 -18.24 6.86
CA PHE A 413 -0.31 -17.69 7.90
C PHE A 413 -1.01 -18.78 8.72
N GLU A 414 -1.65 -19.73 8.05
CA GLU A 414 -2.43 -20.79 8.68
C GLU A 414 -1.56 -21.73 9.53
N GLN A 415 -0.40 -22.14 9.01
CA GLN A 415 0.46 -23.12 9.66
C GLN A 415 1.21 -22.57 10.88
N ASN A 416 1.23 -21.25 11.06
CA ASN A 416 1.85 -20.60 12.20
C ASN A 416 0.87 -20.29 13.34
N ASP A 417 -0.36 -20.80 13.31
CA ASP A 417 -1.32 -20.75 14.43
C ASP A 417 -1.55 -19.32 14.96
N GLY A 418 -1.62 -18.33 14.06
CA GLY A 418 -1.82 -16.93 14.42
C GLY A 418 -0.59 -16.24 15.00
N ARG A 419 0.57 -16.90 15.07
CA ARG A 419 1.85 -16.27 15.47
C ARG A 419 2.36 -15.24 14.46
N ILE A 420 1.95 -15.39 13.21
CA ILE A 420 2.15 -14.36 12.20
C ILE A 420 0.86 -13.56 12.18
N GLU A 421 0.92 -12.39 12.80
CA GLU A 421 -0.24 -11.52 12.88
C GLU A 421 -0.67 -11.11 11.46
N PRO A 422 -1.99 -11.13 11.16
CA PRO A 422 -2.56 -10.58 9.94
C PRO A 422 -2.65 -9.04 10.07
N ILE A 423 -1.55 -8.42 10.50
CA ILE A 423 -1.31 -7.01 10.27
C ILE A 423 -0.66 -6.90 8.90
N ALA A 424 -0.92 -5.81 8.17
CA ALA A 424 -0.27 -5.56 6.90
C ALA A 424 1.23 -5.82 6.99
N PHE A 425 1.85 -6.27 5.90
CA PHE A 425 3.31 -6.30 5.78
C PHE A 425 3.74 -5.01 5.08
N PRO A 426 3.75 -3.84 5.76
CA PRO A 426 4.05 -2.60 5.10
C PRO A 426 5.49 -2.61 4.62
N VAL A 427 5.66 -2.79 3.32
CA VAL A 427 6.85 -2.36 2.62
C VAL A 427 6.92 -0.84 2.69
N ARG A 428 8.10 -0.31 3.02
CA ARG A 428 8.28 1.13 3.19
C ARG A 428 9.27 1.65 2.17
N ALA A 429 8.90 2.75 1.52
CA ALA A 429 9.87 3.59 0.83
C ALA A 429 10.62 4.40 1.89
N LEU A 430 11.67 3.80 2.43
CA LEU A 430 12.51 4.41 3.47
C LEU A 430 13.36 5.52 2.87
N GLN A 431 13.63 6.55 3.68
CA GLN A 431 14.69 7.51 3.35
C GLN A 431 16.03 6.78 3.49
N PRO A 432 16.85 6.69 2.42
CA PRO A 432 18.14 6.03 2.50
C PRO A 432 19.00 6.74 3.54
N LEU A 433 19.65 5.97 4.40
CA LEU A 433 20.59 6.51 5.36
C LEU A 433 21.86 6.99 4.64
N PRO A 434 22.65 7.92 5.23
CA PRO A 434 23.91 8.36 4.64
C PRO A 434 24.83 7.18 4.31
N GLY A 435 25.03 6.91 3.01
CA GLY A 435 25.85 5.80 2.49
C GLY A 435 25.07 4.64 1.87
N GLU A 436 23.74 4.63 1.93
CA GLU A 436 22.90 3.63 1.27
C GLU A 436 22.59 4.01 -0.19
N PRO A 437 22.39 3.03 -1.10
CA PRO A 437 21.93 3.30 -2.45
C PRO A 437 20.53 3.95 -2.47
N GLU A 438 20.27 4.91 -3.37
CA GLU A 438 18.93 5.50 -3.61
C GLU A 438 17.98 4.52 -4.33
N THR A 439 17.77 3.33 -3.78
CA THR A 439 16.88 2.32 -4.35
C THR A 439 15.49 2.33 -3.73
N ASN A 440 15.30 2.96 -2.56
CA ASN A 440 14.00 3.10 -1.91
C ASN A 440 13.50 4.54 -2.07
N TYR A 441 12.29 4.70 -2.63
CA TYR A 441 11.72 6.00 -2.92
C TYR A 441 10.22 5.90 -3.20
N ALA A 442 9.51 7.00 -2.96
CA ALA A 442 8.17 7.23 -3.44
C ALA A 442 8.12 8.64 -4.04
N LEU A 443 7.74 8.75 -5.31
CA LEU A 443 7.72 10.05 -5.99
C LEU A 443 6.75 10.05 -7.18
N PHE A 444 6.39 11.27 -7.55
CA PHE A 444 5.78 11.61 -8.82
C PHE A 444 6.82 12.27 -9.70
N GLU A 445 6.86 11.87 -10.97
CA GLU A 445 7.73 12.49 -11.97
C GLU A 445 6.99 12.74 -13.27
N LYS A 446 7.58 13.61 -14.09
CA LYS A 446 7.13 13.87 -15.45
C LYS A 446 7.69 12.78 -16.37
N GLY A 447 6.80 11.99 -16.96
CA GLY A 447 7.13 10.98 -17.95
C GLY A 447 7.58 11.57 -19.28
N VAL A 448 8.01 10.69 -20.19
CA VAL A 448 8.62 11.02 -21.50
C VAL A 448 7.78 11.97 -22.34
N ASN A 449 6.45 11.86 -22.28
CA ASN A 449 5.51 12.69 -23.03
C ASN A 449 4.74 13.69 -22.14
N GLY A 450 5.29 14.03 -20.97
CA GLY A 450 4.61 14.91 -20.00
C GLY A 450 3.53 14.21 -19.17
N GLN A 451 3.46 12.89 -19.25
CA GLN A 451 2.60 12.05 -18.42
C GLN A 451 2.94 12.22 -16.94
N LEU A 452 1.96 12.04 -16.07
CA LEU A 452 2.25 11.88 -14.64
C LEU A 452 2.63 10.42 -14.38
N VAL A 453 3.79 10.19 -13.78
CA VAL A 453 4.27 8.84 -13.43
C VAL A 453 4.40 8.76 -11.92
N PHE A 454 3.73 7.78 -11.32
CA PHE A 454 3.95 7.42 -9.92
C PHE A 454 4.97 6.29 -9.85
N ARG A 455 5.96 6.42 -8.97
CA ARG A 455 6.93 5.36 -8.69
C ARG A 455 7.03 5.12 -7.20
N PHE A 456 7.04 3.84 -6.85
CA PHE A 456 7.24 3.37 -5.49
C PHE A 456 8.24 2.21 -5.48
N SER A 457 9.17 2.29 -4.55
CA SER A 457 10.17 1.27 -4.31
C SER A 457 10.32 1.13 -2.81
N GLY A 458 9.65 0.13 -2.23
CA GLY A 458 9.67 -0.14 -0.80
C GLY A 458 10.18 -1.55 -0.46
N GLN A 459 10.76 -1.67 0.73
CA GLN A 459 11.29 -2.92 1.28
C GLN A 459 10.88 -3.08 2.75
N HIS A 460 10.90 -4.31 3.23
CA HIS A 460 10.74 -4.62 4.65
C HIS A 460 11.43 -5.94 4.99
N LYS A 461 12.41 -5.87 5.88
CA LYS A 461 13.20 -7.03 6.30
C LYS A 461 12.76 -7.49 7.68
N ARG A 462 12.45 -8.78 7.83
CA ARG A 462 12.01 -9.38 9.10
C ARG A 462 12.81 -10.60 9.49
N SER A 463 12.86 -10.86 10.79
CA SER A 463 13.25 -12.16 11.33
C SER A 463 12.17 -13.20 11.01
N PHE A 464 12.60 -14.36 10.52
CA PHE A 464 11.78 -15.55 10.39
C PHE A 464 12.16 -16.61 11.43
N PHE A 465 12.92 -16.23 12.46
CA PHE A 465 13.33 -17.16 13.52
C PHE A 465 12.12 -17.71 14.28
N THR A 466 12.11 -19.02 14.51
CA THR A 466 11.06 -19.80 15.19
C THR A 466 9.74 -19.93 14.45
N PHE A 467 9.62 -19.43 13.22
CA PHE A 467 8.43 -19.61 12.38
C PHE A 467 8.50 -20.91 11.57
N ARG A 468 7.33 -21.44 11.24
CA ARG A 468 7.17 -22.58 10.34
C ARG A 468 7.14 -22.09 8.90
N PHE A 469 7.91 -22.73 8.05
CA PHE A 469 7.83 -22.59 6.60
C PHE A 469 7.10 -23.80 6.02
N PRO A 470 6.06 -23.61 5.20
CA PRO A 470 5.33 -24.73 4.60
C PRO A 470 6.23 -25.64 3.77
N SER A 471 5.90 -26.93 3.71
CA SER A 471 6.42 -27.86 2.70
C SER A 471 5.75 -27.64 1.34
N PRO A 472 6.29 -28.16 0.22
CA PRO A 472 5.70 -27.95 -1.11
C PRO A 472 4.28 -28.46 -1.30
N ASP A 473 3.82 -29.40 -0.47
CA ASP A 473 2.45 -29.91 -0.46
C ASP A 473 1.49 -29.03 0.36
N LEU A 474 2.00 -27.96 1.00
CA LEU A 474 1.26 -27.04 1.87
C LEU A 474 0.59 -27.73 3.07
N ILE A 475 1.03 -28.93 3.46
CA ILE A 475 0.49 -29.68 4.59
C ILE A 475 1.26 -29.33 5.87
N LYS A 476 0.57 -28.78 6.87
CA LYS A 476 1.16 -28.35 8.16
C LYS A 476 2.06 -29.40 8.83
N ALA A 477 1.66 -30.68 8.79
CA ALA A 477 2.42 -31.77 9.40
C ALA A 477 3.82 -31.96 8.80
N ASN A 478 4.01 -31.51 7.55
CA ASN A 478 5.25 -31.62 6.79
C ASN A 478 6.08 -30.33 6.81
N SER A 479 5.60 -29.27 7.49
CA SER A 479 6.27 -27.97 7.60
C SER A 479 7.63 -28.02 8.30
N PHE A 480 8.50 -27.08 7.95
CA PHE A 480 9.85 -26.95 8.49
C PHE A 480 9.93 -25.81 9.49
N LEU A 481 10.68 -25.99 10.58
CA LEU A 481 10.88 -24.94 11.57
C LEU A 481 12.19 -24.19 11.32
N ALA A 482 12.13 -22.87 11.22
CA ALA A 482 13.30 -22.00 11.12
C ALA A 482 14.00 -21.87 12.49
N ASN A 483 14.98 -22.73 12.75
CA ASN A 483 15.65 -22.85 14.06
C ASN A 483 16.93 -22.00 14.19
N SER A 484 17.07 -20.95 13.38
CA SER A 484 18.24 -20.07 13.41
C SER A 484 17.82 -18.60 13.51
N PRO A 485 18.45 -17.80 14.39
CA PRO A 485 18.22 -16.37 14.50
C PRO A 485 18.65 -15.59 13.25
N PHE A 486 19.37 -16.23 12.32
CA PHE A 486 19.75 -15.66 11.04
C PHE A 486 18.73 -15.92 9.94
N SER A 487 17.61 -16.60 10.24
CA SER A 487 16.55 -16.80 9.25
C SER A 487 15.84 -15.48 9.00
N THR A 488 15.86 -14.98 7.76
CA THR A 488 15.26 -13.69 7.42
C THR A 488 14.39 -13.75 6.17
N LEU A 489 13.48 -12.78 6.10
CA LEU A 489 12.58 -12.53 4.98
C LEU A 489 12.70 -11.06 4.58
N ASP A 490 13.15 -10.78 3.35
CA ASP A 490 13.20 -9.42 2.80
C ASP A 490 12.12 -9.25 1.72
N LEU A 491 11.03 -8.60 2.13
CA LEU A 491 9.88 -8.30 1.30
C LEU A 491 10.17 -7.05 0.48
N PHE A 492 9.75 -7.03 -0.78
CA PHE A 492 9.81 -5.83 -1.60
C PHE A 492 8.53 -5.64 -2.41
N LEU A 493 8.21 -4.36 -2.65
CA LEU A 493 7.18 -3.93 -3.58
C LEU A 493 7.75 -2.81 -4.43
N ARG A 494 7.64 -3.00 -5.75
CA ARG A 494 8.07 -2.07 -6.79
C ARG A 494 6.86 -1.74 -7.62
N ILE A 495 6.58 -0.45 -7.82
CA ILE A 495 5.48 0.01 -8.65
C ILE A 495 5.97 1.15 -9.54
N GLN A 496 5.65 1.05 -10.83
CA GLN A 496 5.65 2.16 -11.77
C GLN A 496 4.27 2.22 -12.40
N ALA A 497 3.58 3.34 -12.28
CA ALA A 497 2.26 3.53 -12.88
C ALA A 497 2.21 4.84 -13.66
N VAL A 498 1.57 4.83 -14.82
CA VAL A 498 1.58 5.94 -15.79
C VAL A 498 0.15 6.41 -16.06
N GLN A 499 -0.06 7.73 -15.99
CA GLN A 499 -1.27 8.38 -16.46
C GLN A 499 -1.05 8.95 -17.86
N THR A 500 -1.79 8.44 -18.84
CA THR A 500 -1.77 8.96 -20.23
C THR A 500 -2.44 10.32 -20.33
N VAL A 501 -1.91 11.20 -21.18
CA VAL A 501 -2.33 12.61 -21.29
C VAL A 501 -2.79 13.00 -22.70
N ASP A 502 -2.57 12.11 -23.67
CA ASP A 502 -2.72 12.34 -25.09
C ASP A 502 -3.60 11.27 -25.76
N THR A 503 -4.17 11.59 -26.92
CA THR A 503 -4.99 10.65 -27.69
C THR A 503 -4.08 9.74 -28.53
N PRO A 504 -4.12 8.42 -28.32
CA PRO A 504 -3.27 7.51 -29.09
C PRO A 504 -3.60 7.47 -30.57
N ARG A 505 -2.56 7.37 -31.41
CA ARG A 505 -2.70 7.27 -32.87
C ARG A 505 -2.05 6.01 -33.45
N VAL A 506 -1.23 5.34 -32.65
CA VAL A 506 -0.46 4.18 -33.07
C VAL A 506 -1.28 2.89 -33.04
N ARG A 507 -0.94 1.97 -33.93
CA ARG A 507 -1.30 0.57 -33.84
C ARG A 507 -0.07 -0.22 -33.42
N LEU A 508 -0.16 -0.88 -32.27
CA LEU A 508 0.90 -1.74 -31.78
C LEU A 508 0.69 -3.16 -32.33
N THR A 509 1.67 -3.66 -33.06
CA THR A 509 1.66 -5.01 -33.63
C THR A 509 2.93 -5.74 -33.26
N GLY A 510 2.82 -7.03 -32.98
CA GLY A 510 4.00 -7.85 -32.70
C GLY A 510 3.63 -9.29 -32.40
N GLY A 511 4.63 -10.04 -31.97
CA GLY A 511 4.47 -11.43 -31.61
C GLY A 511 5.81 -12.11 -31.44
N ALA A 512 5.79 -13.26 -30.78
CA ALA A 512 6.93 -14.13 -30.65
C ALA A 512 6.48 -15.59 -30.61
N SER A 513 7.36 -16.48 -31.07
CA SER A 513 7.08 -17.91 -31.13
C SER A 513 8.05 -18.69 -30.25
N ASN A 514 7.54 -19.72 -29.58
CA ASN A 514 8.33 -20.66 -28.76
C ASN A 514 9.20 -19.97 -27.67
N VAL A 515 8.66 -18.94 -27.04
CA VAL A 515 9.26 -18.24 -25.91
C VAL A 515 9.17 -19.10 -24.65
N THR A 516 10.19 -19.08 -23.79
CA THR A 516 10.14 -19.74 -22.48
C THR A 516 9.59 -18.78 -21.44
N SER A 517 8.56 -19.21 -20.71
CA SER A 517 7.99 -18.46 -19.58
C SER A 517 8.82 -18.61 -18.31
N SER A 518 8.55 -17.79 -17.29
CA SER A 518 9.13 -17.95 -15.94
C SER A 518 8.84 -19.32 -15.30
N LEU A 519 7.73 -19.96 -15.67
CA LEU A 519 7.35 -21.32 -15.25
C LEU A 519 8.14 -22.42 -15.96
N GLY A 520 8.87 -22.09 -17.03
CA GLY A 520 9.55 -23.05 -17.91
C GLY A 520 8.71 -23.55 -19.08
N ASP A 521 7.41 -23.22 -19.10
CA ASP A 521 6.52 -23.54 -20.23
C ASP A 521 6.93 -22.78 -21.49
N ARG A 522 6.78 -23.43 -22.64
CA ARG A 522 6.92 -22.76 -23.94
C ARG A 522 5.58 -22.14 -24.34
N PHE A 523 5.61 -20.92 -24.88
CA PHE A 523 4.42 -20.26 -25.39
C PHE A 523 4.71 -19.41 -26.63
N SER A 524 3.66 -19.04 -27.36
CA SER A 524 3.71 -18.09 -28.48
C SER A 524 2.59 -17.09 -28.36
N TYR A 525 2.75 -15.90 -28.93
CA TYR A 525 1.69 -14.91 -29.00
C TYR A 525 1.83 -14.06 -30.27
N SER A 526 0.71 -13.52 -30.73
CA SER A 526 0.67 -12.50 -31.78
C SER A 526 -0.44 -11.51 -31.46
N PHE A 527 -0.22 -10.24 -31.80
CA PHE A 527 -1.15 -9.18 -31.46
C PHE A 527 -1.12 -8.03 -32.48
N SER A 528 -2.27 -7.35 -32.59
CA SER A 528 -2.45 -6.10 -33.32
C SER A 528 -3.54 -5.32 -32.62
N PHE A 529 -3.16 -4.26 -31.90
CA PHE A 529 -4.06 -3.41 -31.15
C PHE A 529 -4.01 -1.97 -31.65
N PRO A 530 -5.16 -1.39 -32.06
CA PRO A 530 -5.28 0.04 -32.30
C PRO A 530 -5.39 0.76 -30.95
N CYS A 531 -4.41 1.57 -30.57
CA CYS A 531 -4.43 2.25 -29.26
C CYS A 531 -5.63 3.21 -29.07
N ASN A 532 -6.30 3.58 -30.16
CA ASN A 532 -7.65 4.10 -30.15
C ASN A 532 -8.59 3.07 -30.82
N PRO A 533 -9.31 2.23 -30.05
CA PRO A 533 -10.01 1.07 -30.60
C PRO A 533 -11.36 1.36 -31.25
N SER A 534 -11.87 2.59 -31.16
CA SER A 534 -13.22 2.91 -31.65
C SER A 534 -13.32 2.73 -33.17
N GLY A 535 -14.14 1.77 -33.62
CA GLY A 535 -14.36 1.48 -35.04
C GLY A 535 -13.20 0.75 -35.75
N GLU A 536 -12.16 0.35 -35.02
CA GLU A 536 -10.97 -0.30 -35.56
C GLU A 536 -10.96 -1.81 -35.27
N SER A 537 -10.30 -2.58 -36.14
CA SER A 537 -10.11 -4.02 -35.91
C SER A 537 -8.91 -4.30 -35.00
N PHE A 538 -8.99 -5.39 -34.24
CA PHE A 538 -7.92 -5.89 -33.38
C PHE A 538 -7.72 -7.40 -33.60
N SER A 539 -6.57 -7.92 -33.17
CA SER A 539 -6.34 -9.36 -33.10
C SER A 539 -5.41 -9.68 -31.94
N PHE A 540 -5.70 -10.74 -31.19
CA PHE A 540 -4.79 -11.29 -30.20
C PHE A 540 -4.94 -12.80 -30.16
N GLN A 541 -3.80 -13.50 -30.21
CA GLN A 541 -3.73 -14.95 -30.05
C GLN A 541 -2.56 -15.29 -29.13
N TYR A 542 -2.80 -16.22 -28.22
CA TYR A 542 -1.82 -16.75 -27.28
C TYR A 542 -1.90 -18.27 -27.28
N THR A 543 -0.76 -18.96 -27.34
CA THR A 543 -0.68 -20.42 -27.29
C THR A 543 0.30 -20.85 -26.22
N ASN A 544 -0.15 -21.61 -25.23
CA ASN A 544 0.69 -22.32 -24.28
C ASN A 544 0.89 -23.77 -24.73
N PHE A 545 2.14 -24.22 -24.85
CA PHE A 545 2.48 -25.56 -25.32
C PHE A 545 2.59 -26.60 -24.18
N ASN A 546 2.22 -26.25 -22.95
CA ASN A 546 2.12 -27.21 -21.85
C ASN A 546 1.20 -28.39 -22.24
N SER A 547 1.54 -29.62 -21.85
CA SER A 547 0.72 -30.80 -22.15
C SER A 547 -0.50 -30.95 -21.23
N GLY A 548 -0.51 -30.29 -20.08
CA GLY A 548 -1.58 -30.31 -19.08
C GLY A 548 -2.77 -29.41 -19.41
N LYS A 549 -3.63 -29.16 -18.41
CA LYS A 549 -4.84 -28.33 -18.54
C LYS A 549 -4.52 -26.90 -19.03
N SER A 550 -3.41 -26.33 -18.55
CA SER A 550 -2.96 -24.96 -18.89
C SER A 550 -2.46 -24.77 -20.33
N GLY A 551 -2.25 -25.86 -21.08
CA GLY A 551 -1.88 -25.80 -22.49
C GLY A 551 -3.08 -25.58 -23.41
N GLY A 552 -2.90 -24.87 -24.51
CA GLY A 552 -3.96 -24.57 -25.48
C GLY A 552 -3.75 -23.22 -26.15
N THR A 553 -4.67 -22.84 -27.03
CA THR A 553 -4.65 -21.58 -27.75
C THR A 553 -5.86 -20.73 -27.39
N PHE A 554 -5.61 -19.53 -26.86
CA PHE A 554 -6.60 -18.48 -26.69
C PHE A 554 -6.66 -17.63 -27.96
N THR A 555 -7.87 -17.43 -28.50
CA THR A 555 -8.11 -16.49 -29.60
C THR A 555 -9.13 -15.44 -29.15
N MET A 556 -8.71 -14.17 -29.12
CA MET A 556 -9.57 -13.07 -28.68
C MET A 556 -10.60 -12.71 -29.74
N ASN A 557 -11.86 -12.65 -29.33
CA ASN A 557 -13.01 -12.33 -30.18
C ASN A 557 -13.66 -10.99 -29.82
N ARG A 558 -13.46 -10.51 -28.58
CA ARG A 558 -13.98 -9.23 -28.07
C ARG A 558 -12.92 -8.55 -27.22
N LEU A 559 -12.72 -7.25 -27.43
CA LEU A 559 -11.87 -6.40 -26.62
C LEU A 559 -12.74 -5.74 -25.56
N ALA A 560 -12.36 -5.87 -24.28
CA ALA A 560 -13.07 -5.27 -23.16
C ALA A 560 -12.45 -3.92 -22.78
N ALA A 561 -11.12 -3.88 -22.64
CA ALA A 561 -10.38 -2.65 -22.39
C ALA A 561 -9.01 -2.66 -23.08
N LEU A 562 -8.50 -1.46 -23.36
CA LEU A 562 -7.22 -1.24 -23.98
C LEU A 562 -6.62 0.09 -23.50
N LYS A 563 -5.39 0.03 -22.99
CA LYS A 563 -4.58 1.19 -22.66
C LYS A 563 -3.21 1.04 -23.28
N CYS A 564 -2.74 2.10 -23.94
CA CYS A 564 -1.38 2.18 -24.41
C CYS A 564 -0.60 3.18 -23.56
N ILE A 565 0.57 2.80 -23.09
CA ILE A 565 1.45 3.60 -22.24
C ILE A 565 2.88 3.54 -22.79
N ASN A 566 3.75 4.39 -22.25
CA ASN A 566 5.19 4.34 -22.55
C ASN A 566 5.99 3.79 -21.39
N SER A 567 6.96 2.95 -21.72
CA SER A 567 8.08 2.64 -20.84
C SER A 567 8.82 3.92 -20.48
N ARG A 568 9.49 3.93 -19.32
CA ARG A 568 10.19 5.12 -18.82
C ARG A 568 11.35 5.55 -19.74
N THR A 569 11.95 4.59 -20.44
CA THR A 569 13.06 4.80 -21.37
C THR A 569 12.60 5.06 -22.80
N SER A 570 11.29 5.14 -23.04
CA SER A 570 10.75 5.39 -24.37
C SER A 570 11.26 6.72 -24.94
N THR A 571 11.57 6.71 -26.23
CA THR A 571 11.94 7.92 -27.00
C THR A 571 10.85 8.29 -28.00
N LEU A 572 9.69 7.62 -27.94
CA LEU A 572 8.58 7.84 -28.84
C LEU A 572 7.90 9.19 -28.58
N PRO A 573 7.48 9.91 -29.64
CA PRO A 573 6.80 11.19 -29.47
C PRO A 573 5.39 11.00 -28.85
N PRO A 574 4.76 12.08 -28.36
CA PRO A 574 3.36 12.05 -27.93
C PRO A 574 2.43 11.48 -29.01
N GLY A 575 1.53 10.59 -28.61
CA GLY A 575 0.59 9.85 -29.45
C GLY A 575 1.08 8.46 -29.87
N ASP A 576 2.39 8.21 -29.76
CA ASP A 576 3.03 6.92 -30.00
C ASP A 576 3.42 6.26 -28.67
N TYR A 577 3.22 4.95 -28.63
CA TYR A 577 3.38 4.15 -27.43
C TYR A 577 4.16 2.87 -27.73
N ASP A 578 4.88 2.35 -26.72
CA ASP A 578 5.63 1.10 -26.82
C ASP A 578 5.04 -0.04 -25.98
N THR A 579 3.99 0.23 -25.21
CA THR A 579 3.40 -0.75 -24.30
C THR A 579 1.88 -0.75 -24.43
N VAL A 580 1.30 -1.95 -24.46
CA VAL A 580 -0.15 -2.16 -24.49
C VAL A 580 -0.58 -3.01 -23.30
N SER A 581 -1.54 -2.53 -22.53
CA SER A 581 -2.27 -3.30 -21.52
C SER A 581 -3.70 -3.51 -22.03
N PHE A 582 -4.20 -4.74 -21.93
CA PHE A 582 -5.47 -5.10 -22.54
C PHE A 582 -6.20 -6.16 -21.74
N SER A 583 -7.50 -6.22 -21.97
CA SER A 583 -8.35 -7.30 -21.48
C SER A 583 -9.45 -7.62 -22.50
N GLY A 584 -9.95 -8.86 -22.49
CA GLY A 584 -10.95 -9.28 -23.47
C GLY A 584 -11.45 -10.71 -23.31
N PHE A 585 -12.35 -11.08 -24.21
CA PHE A 585 -13.02 -12.38 -24.24
C PHE A 585 -12.68 -13.14 -25.51
N GLY A 586 -12.62 -14.46 -25.40
CA GLY A 586 -12.22 -15.31 -26.51
C GLY A 586 -12.54 -16.78 -26.28
N THR A 587 -12.07 -17.60 -27.20
CA THR A 587 -12.21 -19.05 -27.15
C THR A 587 -10.88 -19.68 -26.78
N TRP A 588 -10.92 -20.72 -25.95
CA TRP A 588 -9.78 -21.58 -25.68
C TRP A 588 -9.88 -22.86 -26.51
N SER A 589 -8.79 -23.28 -27.14
CA SER A 589 -8.82 -24.38 -28.12
C SER A 589 -9.19 -25.75 -27.56
N LYS A 590 -9.19 -25.90 -26.23
CA LYS A 590 -9.57 -27.15 -25.55
C LYS A 590 -10.98 -27.11 -24.98
N ASP A 591 -11.66 -25.96 -25.06
CA ASP A 591 -13.05 -25.84 -24.65
C ASP A 591 -13.97 -26.43 -25.70
N ASP A 592 -15.15 -26.85 -25.27
CA ASP A 592 -16.20 -27.26 -26.20
C ASP A 592 -16.71 -26.03 -26.97
N PRO A 593 -17.14 -26.16 -28.24
CA PRO A 593 -17.58 -25.01 -29.05
C PRO A 593 -18.77 -24.22 -28.46
N ASP A 594 -19.56 -24.87 -27.61
CA ASP A 594 -20.74 -24.30 -26.94
C ASP A 594 -20.41 -23.71 -25.55
N ASP A 595 -19.14 -23.77 -25.13
CA ASP A 595 -18.70 -23.22 -23.85
C ASP A 595 -18.72 -21.69 -23.80
N GLU A 596 -18.91 -21.17 -22.59
CA GLU A 596 -18.79 -19.74 -22.34
C GLU A 596 -17.39 -19.21 -22.69
N PRO A 597 -17.28 -18.00 -23.28
CA PRO A 597 -16.00 -17.40 -23.59
C PRO A 597 -15.10 -17.26 -22.36
N ARG A 598 -13.83 -17.63 -22.51
CA ARG A 598 -12.81 -17.39 -21.47
C ARG A 598 -12.39 -15.92 -21.49
N PHE A 599 -11.94 -15.43 -20.34
CA PHE A 599 -11.39 -14.09 -20.19
C PHE A 599 -9.87 -14.10 -20.27
N VAL A 600 -9.28 -13.05 -20.83
CA VAL A 600 -7.83 -12.81 -20.84
C VAL A 600 -7.51 -11.39 -20.39
N THR A 601 -6.41 -11.24 -19.68
CA THR A 601 -5.75 -9.95 -19.45
C THR A 601 -4.25 -10.07 -19.69
N GLY A 602 -3.63 -8.99 -20.11
CA GLY A 602 -2.20 -8.97 -20.32
C GLY A 602 -1.60 -7.60 -20.52
N GLN A 603 -0.27 -7.58 -20.54
CA GLN A 603 0.51 -6.42 -20.95
C GLN A 603 1.69 -6.87 -21.80
N ILE A 604 1.92 -6.14 -22.90
CA ILE A 604 3.04 -6.37 -23.82
C ILE A 604 3.78 -5.05 -23.99
N SER A 605 5.06 -5.05 -23.65
CA SER A 605 6.01 -3.98 -23.94
C SER A 605 6.92 -4.40 -25.10
N VAL A 606 6.91 -3.61 -26.17
CA VAL A 606 7.85 -3.73 -27.29
C VAL A 606 9.02 -2.74 -27.17
N SER A 607 9.15 -2.08 -26.02
CA SER A 607 10.29 -1.20 -25.72
C SER A 607 11.60 -1.99 -25.81
N PRO A 608 12.62 -1.51 -26.57
CA PRO A 608 13.90 -2.21 -26.69
C PRO A 608 14.62 -2.40 -25.35
N ASP A 609 14.47 -1.45 -24.43
CA ASP A 609 15.19 -1.44 -23.15
C ASP A 609 14.40 -2.15 -22.03
N ALA A 610 13.10 -2.36 -22.22
CA ALA A 610 12.22 -3.02 -21.27
C ALA A 610 11.21 -3.96 -21.96
N PRO A 611 11.65 -4.92 -22.79
CA PRO A 611 10.75 -5.82 -23.49
C PRO A 611 10.08 -6.78 -22.49
N TYR A 612 8.77 -6.95 -22.61
CA TYR A 612 8.01 -7.79 -21.69
C TYR A 612 6.72 -8.29 -22.32
N VAL A 613 6.32 -9.50 -21.96
CA VAL A 613 4.96 -10.01 -22.14
C VAL A 613 4.51 -10.66 -20.85
N GLY A 614 3.27 -10.40 -20.45
CA GLY A 614 2.57 -11.08 -19.37
C GLY A 614 1.13 -11.32 -19.81
N VAL A 615 0.66 -12.56 -19.70
CA VAL A 615 -0.69 -12.99 -20.09
C VAL A 615 -1.27 -13.89 -19.01
N ILE A 616 -2.54 -13.66 -18.68
CA ILE A 616 -3.34 -14.49 -17.79
C ILE A 616 -4.66 -14.80 -18.51
N VAL A 617 -4.93 -16.08 -18.73
CA VAL A 617 -6.21 -16.62 -19.18
C VAL A 617 -6.91 -17.23 -17.98
N PHE A 618 -8.12 -16.79 -17.70
CA PHE A 618 -8.88 -17.21 -16.52
C PHE A 618 -9.72 -18.45 -16.81
N GLN A 619 -9.93 -19.23 -15.76
CA GLN A 619 -10.86 -20.35 -15.76
C GLN A 619 -12.31 -19.86 -15.71
N LYS A 620 -13.26 -20.79 -15.91
CA LYS A 620 -14.69 -20.50 -15.70
C LYS A 620 -14.94 -20.46 -14.18
N PRO A 621 -15.84 -19.59 -13.68
CA PRO A 621 -16.08 -19.45 -12.25
C PRO A 621 -16.46 -20.74 -11.52
N ASP A 622 -17.06 -21.70 -12.24
CA ASP A 622 -17.59 -22.95 -11.67
C ASP A 622 -16.62 -24.14 -11.76
N GLU A 623 -15.39 -23.97 -12.28
CA GLU A 623 -14.43 -25.05 -12.52
C GLU A 623 -13.12 -24.88 -11.70
N ASP A 624 -12.76 -25.89 -10.90
CA ASP A 624 -11.52 -26.02 -10.08
C ASP A 624 -11.31 -24.93 -8.99
N ASP A 625 -10.34 -25.15 -8.09
CA ASP A 625 -9.93 -24.21 -7.04
C ASP A 625 -8.99 -23.08 -7.58
N ASP A 626 -8.37 -23.24 -8.76
CA ASP A 626 -7.47 -22.24 -9.36
C ASP A 626 -8.20 -21.41 -10.42
N VAL A 627 -8.33 -20.10 -10.16
CA VAL A 627 -9.01 -19.15 -11.04
C VAL A 627 -8.22 -18.89 -12.34
N VAL A 628 -6.93 -19.27 -12.38
CA VAL A 628 -6.04 -19.06 -13.54
C VAL A 628 -5.86 -20.36 -14.32
N LEU A 629 -6.51 -20.45 -15.50
CA LEU A 629 -6.36 -21.58 -16.42
C LEU A 629 -4.95 -21.65 -17.02
N SER A 630 -4.41 -20.52 -17.48
CA SER A 630 -3.09 -20.44 -18.11
C SER A 630 -2.46 -19.09 -17.86
N SER A 631 -1.19 -19.06 -17.48
CA SER A 631 -0.42 -17.82 -17.39
C SER A 631 0.98 -18.00 -17.94
N ALA A 632 1.52 -16.93 -18.50
CA ALA A 632 2.90 -16.89 -18.96
C ALA A 632 3.42 -15.46 -18.89
N ASN A 633 4.71 -15.32 -18.57
CA ASN A 633 5.41 -14.05 -18.69
C ASN A 633 6.87 -14.23 -19.14
N THR A 634 7.49 -13.15 -19.58
CA THR A 634 8.95 -13.06 -19.79
C THR A 634 9.59 -12.20 -18.70
N LYS A 635 9.27 -12.50 -17.44
CA LYS A 635 9.90 -11.85 -16.28
C LYS A 635 11.44 -11.85 -16.46
N PRO A 636 12.12 -10.69 -16.35
CA PRO A 636 13.58 -10.63 -16.39
C PRO A 636 14.18 -11.42 -15.24
N ALA A 637 15.45 -11.83 -15.31
CA ALA A 637 16.12 -12.56 -14.22
C ALA A 637 16.38 -11.66 -12.98
N GLU A 638 16.64 -10.37 -13.22
CA GLU A 638 16.91 -9.37 -12.19
C GLU A 638 15.64 -8.68 -11.69
N LYS A 639 15.66 -8.23 -10.43
CA LYS A 639 14.57 -7.44 -9.84
C LYS A 639 14.45 -6.11 -10.59
N PRO A 640 13.25 -5.72 -11.05
CA PRO A 640 13.10 -4.41 -11.66
C PRO A 640 13.39 -3.32 -10.62
N VAL A 641 14.09 -2.28 -11.07
CA VAL A 641 14.13 -0.99 -10.39
C VAL A 641 13.18 -0.10 -11.18
N PRO A 642 12.08 0.38 -10.56
CA PRO A 642 11.13 1.27 -11.22
C PRO A 642 11.77 2.52 -11.80
#